data_AF-A0A3D2QDZ7-F1
#
_entry.id   AF-A0A3D2QDZ7-F1
#
_cell.length_a   1.000
_cell.length_b   1.000
_cell.length_c   1.000
_cell.angle_alpha   90.00
_cell.angle_beta   90.00
_cell.angle_gamma   90.00
#
_symmetry.space_group_name_H-M   'P 1'
#
loop_
_entity.id
_entity.type
_entity.pdbx_description
1 polymer ?
#
loop_
_entity_poly.entity_id
_entity_poly.type
_entity_poly.pdbx_seq_one_letter_code
_entity_poly.pdbx_strand_id
1 'polypeptide(L)'
;MTNVVRRMAMMQDTLAALQSEPGNMHSPAVCRWITDNTAWDATWPLELRGCGLVLVKWMGTGLDTPFLNQLLAWLKQYKVPYYIDAAGADQPELFQFLRGKAVQDIRHYFLYGGQENYRHLWQYADGLLNGDTTHVIPARQLLWCGIFHPDDAEPFTELEAYEAAHCVAGRPTVGILFYRDEWVWKDLAYQTALIREAEKQGLNVICVFSNGMPSEEAGMPSLKEVFRRYFQRDGLPVIDVLLNTLKFSLTSSGSLTVPFLREQGVPVLAAYTIMTPYEEWRDSFEGMNAMEVSISAALPEFDGVVHGVPVGYRRQLPNGDIRYLPIDERVTRMIRKAGKWARLRRKKNGEKKIAIVFHNYPPKNSNIGSAVALDTIESVRRVLAALQERGYKVDFIPQDGKEFIGLLTAHATNDRSLLTEQQIAEARKVSGRDYRDFFASFETPVRKQMEKDWGQAPGTVMEYDGNLLVPGTMDGNVFITVQPPRGFGEDPEKIYHDLFVAPTHHYLAFYHWVRDVWQADAVAHIGTHGSLEWLPGKNAGLGPSCYPDLALGDLPDIYPYLISITGEGIQAKRRGSACLIEHLPAPQTQAGVYDELEELEKVMDEYVHFQRTQPENLPALEAMVKEKAAQANLTDEVPRDESKPFGDYVAALHNYITDLKNMQVHTGLHILGQPPEGEELRETLLLLTRLDNGSVPSLNQALASYYGFDYYQLAENSSHVYKPLQITYGALIDRIADQGRQILETLAASHFSEEGCSKVLEEAWVQHGGEAFREKLRAVCTYVCRSVYPNLMRTTDELTNMLDAFEGRYIEPGPSGAPSSGGA
;
A
#
# COMPACT_ATOMS: atom_id res chain seq x y z
N MET A 1 5.05 -10.95 -21.21
CA MET A 1 5.24 -11.02 -22.69
C MET A 1 6.53 -10.37 -23.20
N THR A 2 7.22 -9.48 -22.49
CA THR A 2 8.36 -8.70 -23.06
C THR A 2 9.67 -9.50 -23.26
N ASN A 3 10.02 -10.42 -22.36
CA ASN A 3 11.36 -11.05 -22.41
C ASN A 3 11.48 -12.12 -23.51
N VAL A 4 10.38 -12.80 -23.85
CA VAL A 4 10.35 -13.78 -24.96
C VAL A 4 10.50 -13.07 -26.30
N VAL A 5 9.82 -11.93 -26.48
CA VAL A 5 9.95 -11.10 -27.70
C VAL A 5 11.36 -10.54 -27.86
N ARG A 6 11.98 -10.05 -26.77
CA ARG A 6 13.39 -9.60 -26.79
C ARG A 6 14.35 -10.71 -27.15
N ARG A 7 14.15 -11.90 -26.57
CA ARG A 7 14.94 -13.08 -26.89
C ARG A 7 14.84 -13.42 -28.37
N MET A 8 13.62 -13.45 -28.92
CA MET A 8 13.36 -13.70 -30.33
C MET A 8 14.10 -12.72 -31.23
N ALA A 9 13.95 -11.41 -30.97
CA ALA A 9 14.63 -10.37 -31.74
C ALA A 9 16.15 -10.57 -31.73
N MET A 10 16.73 -10.86 -30.57
CA MET A 10 18.18 -11.05 -30.46
C MET A 10 18.67 -12.35 -31.14
N MET A 11 17.89 -13.44 -31.06
CA MET A 11 18.17 -14.67 -31.80
C MET A 11 18.11 -14.42 -33.32
N GLN A 12 17.16 -13.61 -33.80
CA GLN A 12 17.05 -13.20 -35.20
C GLN A 12 18.22 -12.31 -35.64
N ASP A 13 18.56 -11.29 -34.86
CA ASP A 13 19.64 -10.35 -35.19
C ASP A 13 21.00 -11.05 -35.25
N THR A 14 21.28 -11.93 -34.28
CA THR A 14 22.52 -12.73 -34.27
C THR A 14 22.59 -13.70 -35.44
N LEU A 15 21.48 -14.33 -35.81
CA LEU A 15 21.39 -15.20 -36.96
C LEU A 15 21.61 -14.44 -38.27
N ALA A 16 20.93 -13.29 -38.44
CA ALA A 16 21.06 -12.46 -39.63
C ALA A 16 22.50 -11.95 -39.81
N ALA A 17 23.15 -11.53 -38.73
CA ALA A 17 24.56 -11.13 -38.74
C ALA A 17 25.46 -12.30 -39.20
N LEU A 18 25.30 -13.50 -38.62
CA LEU A 18 26.05 -14.69 -39.00
C LEU A 18 25.86 -15.10 -40.46
N GLN A 19 24.63 -15.06 -40.97
CA GLN A 19 24.32 -15.42 -42.36
C GLN A 19 24.82 -14.37 -43.37
N SER A 20 25.04 -13.13 -42.94
CA SER A 20 25.62 -12.07 -43.78
C SER A 20 27.15 -12.12 -43.87
N GLU A 21 27.82 -12.78 -42.93
CA GLU A 21 29.28 -12.91 -42.84
C GLU A 21 29.76 -14.22 -43.53
N PRO A 22 30.52 -14.16 -44.63
CA PRO A 22 30.98 -15.36 -45.33
C PRO A 22 31.84 -16.25 -44.43
N GLY A 23 31.51 -17.55 -44.35
CA GLY A 23 32.30 -18.55 -43.62
C GLY A 23 31.88 -18.79 -42.16
N ASN A 24 30.89 -18.07 -41.64
CA ASN A 24 30.45 -18.21 -40.24
C ASN A 24 29.28 -19.19 -40.03
N MET A 25 28.55 -19.55 -41.10
CA MET A 25 27.54 -20.61 -41.12
C MET A 25 27.48 -21.28 -42.49
N HIS A 26 27.34 -22.61 -42.53
CA HIS A 26 27.18 -23.39 -43.76
C HIS A 26 25.74 -23.78 -44.06
N SER A 27 24.93 -24.01 -43.01
CA SER A 27 23.52 -24.40 -43.14
C SER A 27 22.61 -23.16 -43.07
N PRO A 28 21.60 -23.04 -43.94
CA PRO A 28 20.58 -22.01 -43.78
C PRO A 28 19.77 -22.30 -42.51
N ALA A 29 19.59 -21.28 -41.66
CA ALA A 29 18.73 -21.35 -40.50
C ALA A 29 17.71 -20.22 -40.52
N VAL A 30 16.65 -20.41 -39.75
CA VAL A 30 15.50 -19.51 -39.67
C VAL A 30 14.99 -19.53 -38.23
N CYS A 31 14.57 -18.36 -37.73
CA CYS A 31 13.90 -18.23 -36.44
C CYS A 31 12.41 -17.90 -36.65
N ARG A 32 11.51 -18.65 -36.00
CA ARG A 32 10.05 -18.45 -36.08
C ARG A 32 9.43 -18.14 -34.73
N TRP A 33 8.55 -17.15 -34.70
CA TRP A 33 7.76 -16.81 -33.53
C TRP A 33 6.52 -17.72 -33.47
N ILE A 34 6.33 -18.37 -32.33
CA ILE A 34 5.16 -19.23 -32.06
C ILE A 34 4.49 -18.77 -30.77
N THR A 35 3.18 -18.98 -30.69
CA THR A 35 2.30 -18.64 -29.56
C THR A 35 1.33 -19.78 -29.31
N ASP A 36 0.58 -19.73 -28.20
CA ASP A 36 -0.51 -20.69 -27.91
C ASP A 36 -1.55 -20.76 -29.04
N ASN A 37 -1.72 -19.65 -29.78
CA ASN A 37 -2.68 -19.52 -30.87
C ASN A 37 -2.10 -19.89 -32.24
N THR A 38 -0.83 -20.31 -32.32
CA THR A 38 -0.23 -20.74 -33.58
C THR A 38 -0.93 -22.03 -34.03
N ALA A 39 -1.50 -22.02 -35.23
CA ALA A 39 -2.13 -23.20 -35.80
C ALA A 39 -1.11 -24.05 -36.56
N TRP A 40 -1.28 -25.37 -36.50
CA TRP A 40 -0.58 -26.29 -37.39
C TRP A 40 -1.34 -26.36 -38.73
N ASP A 41 -0.87 -25.61 -39.72
CA ASP A 41 -1.40 -25.62 -41.08
C ASP A 41 -0.47 -26.37 -42.07
N ALA A 42 -0.84 -26.37 -43.35
CA ALA A 42 -0.10 -27.07 -44.40
C ALA A 42 1.29 -26.46 -44.70
N THR A 43 1.61 -25.27 -44.17
CA THR A 43 2.89 -24.59 -44.42
C THR A 43 4.02 -25.14 -43.54
N TRP A 44 3.74 -25.52 -42.29
CA TRP A 44 4.75 -26.03 -41.37
C TRP A 44 5.45 -27.32 -41.83
N PRO A 45 4.75 -28.36 -42.32
CA PRO A 45 5.41 -29.54 -42.88
C PRO A 45 6.27 -29.24 -44.11
N LEU A 46 5.95 -28.18 -44.88
CA LEU A 46 6.75 -27.75 -46.03
C LEU A 46 8.01 -27.02 -45.58
N GLU A 47 7.88 -26.16 -44.56
CA GLU A 47 9.00 -25.41 -44.00
C GLU A 47 9.98 -26.30 -43.23
N LEU A 48 9.48 -27.27 -42.46
CA LEU A 48 10.31 -28.22 -41.71
C LEU A 48 10.99 -29.26 -42.62
N ARG A 49 10.58 -29.36 -43.89
CA ARG A 49 11.13 -30.34 -44.83
C ARG A 49 12.60 -30.03 -45.10
N GLY A 50 13.47 -30.96 -44.73
CA GLY A 50 14.92 -30.81 -44.88
C GLY A 50 15.62 -30.14 -43.70
N CYS A 51 14.89 -29.79 -42.62
CA CYS A 51 15.50 -29.34 -41.38
C CYS A 51 16.28 -30.47 -40.70
N GLY A 52 17.56 -30.22 -40.41
CA GLY A 52 18.42 -31.17 -39.71
C GLY A 52 18.39 -31.07 -38.19
N LEU A 53 17.88 -29.97 -37.62
CA LEU A 53 17.78 -29.73 -36.18
C LEU A 53 16.68 -28.72 -35.90
N VAL A 54 15.90 -28.95 -34.83
CA VAL A 54 14.89 -28.01 -34.35
C VAL A 54 15.13 -27.65 -32.89
N LEU A 55 15.28 -26.36 -32.61
CA LEU A 55 15.43 -25.82 -31.26
C LEU A 55 14.20 -24.97 -30.93
N VAL A 56 13.56 -25.23 -29.80
CA VAL A 56 12.38 -24.47 -29.36
C VAL A 56 12.61 -23.98 -27.95
N LYS A 57 12.35 -22.69 -27.74
CA LYS A 57 12.24 -22.10 -26.41
C LYS A 57 10.79 -21.69 -26.21
N TRP A 58 10.13 -22.32 -25.26
CA TRP A 58 8.71 -22.19 -24.97
C TRP A 58 8.51 -21.62 -23.56
N MET A 59 7.54 -20.71 -23.42
CA MET A 59 7.14 -20.15 -22.13
C MET A 59 5.62 -20.22 -22.06
N GLY A 60 5.12 -21.19 -21.28
CA GLY A 60 3.70 -21.49 -21.13
C GLY A 60 3.48 -22.55 -20.05
N THR A 61 2.25 -22.73 -19.60
CA THR A 61 1.88 -23.63 -18.48
C THR A 61 1.87 -25.12 -18.85
N GLY A 62 2.28 -25.47 -20.07
CA GLY A 62 2.30 -26.84 -20.55
C GLY A 62 2.76 -26.95 -22.01
N LEU A 63 2.93 -28.18 -22.48
CA LEU A 63 3.28 -28.52 -23.86
C LEU A 63 2.05 -28.88 -24.71
N ASP A 64 0.86 -28.88 -24.11
CA ASP A 64 -0.42 -29.32 -24.71
C ASP A 64 -1.05 -28.28 -25.65
N THR A 65 -0.24 -27.54 -26.41
CA THR A 65 -0.80 -26.72 -27.48
C THR A 65 -1.01 -27.56 -28.73
N PRO A 66 -2.06 -27.28 -29.53
CA PRO A 66 -2.29 -28.01 -30.79
C PRO A 66 -1.06 -27.99 -31.71
N PHE A 67 -0.32 -26.88 -31.74
CA PHE A 67 0.90 -26.75 -32.52
C PHE A 67 2.04 -27.63 -32.01
N LEU A 68 2.40 -27.53 -30.73
CA LEU A 68 3.54 -28.28 -30.18
C LEU A 68 3.29 -29.80 -30.24
N ASN A 69 2.06 -30.24 -30.03
CA ASN A 69 1.68 -31.64 -30.16
C ASN A 69 1.90 -32.17 -31.59
N GLN A 70 1.47 -31.40 -32.60
CA GLN A 70 1.68 -31.77 -34.00
C GLN A 70 3.16 -31.67 -34.41
N LEU A 71 3.88 -30.65 -33.92
CA LEU A 71 5.32 -30.51 -34.13
C LEU A 71 6.08 -31.71 -33.56
N LEU A 72 5.82 -32.09 -32.31
CA LEU A 72 6.44 -33.23 -31.65
C LEU A 72 6.14 -34.54 -32.40
N ALA A 73 4.89 -34.76 -32.83
CA ALA A 73 4.51 -35.93 -33.61
C ALA A 73 5.27 -35.99 -34.94
N TRP A 74 5.36 -34.86 -35.64
CA TRP A 74 6.07 -34.74 -36.91
C TRP A 74 7.58 -34.97 -36.73
N LEU A 75 8.23 -34.33 -35.75
CA LEU A 75 9.66 -34.50 -35.47
C LEU A 75 10.01 -35.96 -35.16
N LYS A 76 9.15 -36.66 -34.41
CA LYS A 76 9.29 -38.10 -34.12
C LYS A 76 9.12 -38.96 -35.36
N GLN A 77 8.12 -38.69 -36.18
CA GLN A 77 7.84 -39.45 -37.41
C GLN A 77 9.02 -39.38 -38.40
N TYR A 78 9.61 -38.19 -38.56
CA TYR A 78 10.70 -37.95 -39.51
C TYR A 78 12.11 -38.06 -38.89
N LYS A 79 12.19 -38.42 -37.60
CA LYS A 79 13.44 -38.57 -36.84
C LYS A 79 14.36 -37.35 -36.90
N VAL A 80 13.78 -36.15 -36.88
CA VAL A 80 14.55 -34.90 -36.85
C VAL A 80 15.04 -34.67 -35.41
N PRO A 81 16.35 -34.48 -35.16
CA PRO A 81 16.86 -34.11 -33.86
C PRO A 81 16.22 -32.81 -33.34
N TYR A 82 15.85 -32.80 -32.06
CA TYR A 82 15.26 -31.61 -31.46
C TYR A 82 15.61 -31.45 -29.98
N TYR A 83 15.57 -30.19 -29.55
CA TYR A 83 15.61 -29.78 -28.15
C TYR A 83 14.56 -28.69 -27.91
N ILE A 84 13.67 -28.94 -26.95
CA ILE A 84 12.60 -28.03 -26.55
C ILE A 84 12.80 -27.72 -25.07
N ASP A 85 13.04 -26.45 -24.79
CA ASP A 85 13.13 -25.88 -23.46
C ASP A 85 11.79 -25.22 -23.14
N ALA A 86 10.98 -25.89 -22.32
CA ALA A 86 9.62 -25.52 -21.99
C ALA A 86 9.55 -25.03 -20.53
N ALA A 87 10.08 -23.83 -20.32
CA ALA A 87 10.05 -23.18 -19.02
C ALA A 87 8.59 -23.03 -18.52
N GLY A 88 8.27 -23.69 -17.40
CA GLY A 88 6.94 -23.67 -16.77
C GLY A 88 6.04 -24.89 -17.03
N ALA A 89 6.51 -25.91 -17.77
CA ALA A 89 5.79 -27.17 -17.98
C ALA A 89 6.25 -28.30 -17.02
N ASP A 90 5.40 -29.31 -16.80
CA ASP A 90 5.71 -30.51 -15.99
C ASP A 90 6.99 -31.25 -16.44
N GLN A 91 7.30 -31.15 -17.74
CA GLN A 91 8.57 -31.59 -18.32
C GLN A 91 9.28 -30.36 -18.89
N PRO A 92 10.19 -29.75 -18.12
CA PRO A 92 10.82 -28.48 -18.50
C PRO A 92 11.77 -28.61 -19.69
N GLU A 93 12.23 -29.83 -19.99
CA GLU A 93 13.08 -30.12 -21.15
C GLU A 93 12.63 -31.39 -21.87
N LEU A 94 12.49 -31.28 -23.19
CA LEU A 94 12.19 -32.39 -24.10
C LEU A 94 13.22 -32.45 -25.22
N PHE A 95 13.85 -33.60 -25.42
CA PHE A 95 14.80 -33.78 -26.51
C PHE A 95 14.81 -35.23 -27.02
N GLN A 96 15.13 -35.40 -28.30
CA GLN A 96 15.32 -36.72 -28.90
C GLN A 96 16.32 -36.66 -30.06
N PHE A 97 16.98 -37.79 -30.33
CA PHE A 97 18.00 -37.94 -31.38
C PHE A 97 19.23 -37.02 -31.22
N LEU A 98 19.43 -36.43 -30.04
CA LEU A 98 20.63 -35.70 -29.62
C LEU A 98 21.43 -36.52 -28.60
N ARG A 99 22.76 -36.32 -28.57
CA ARG A 99 23.65 -36.95 -27.58
C ARG A 99 23.76 -36.10 -26.32
N GLY A 100 24.11 -36.71 -25.18
CA GLY A 100 24.15 -36.03 -23.87
C GLY A 100 24.96 -34.72 -23.83
N LYS A 101 26.15 -34.69 -24.45
CA LYS A 101 26.96 -33.46 -24.54
C LYS A 101 26.25 -32.34 -25.34
N ALA A 102 25.61 -32.69 -26.45
CA ALA A 102 24.89 -31.71 -27.28
C ALA A 102 23.71 -31.09 -26.54
N VAL A 103 22.96 -31.92 -25.81
CA VAL A 103 21.85 -31.46 -24.95
C VAL A 103 22.36 -30.51 -23.86
N GLN A 104 23.47 -30.86 -23.20
CA GLN A 104 24.05 -30.03 -22.14
C GLN A 104 24.57 -28.68 -22.68
N ASP A 105 25.26 -28.68 -23.82
CA ASP A 105 25.77 -27.45 -24.44
C ASP A 105 24.62 -26.52 -24.87
N ILE A 106 23.58 -27.06 -25.53
CA ILE A 106 22.36 -26.32 -25.92
C ILE A 106 21.66 -25.74 -24.68
N ARG A 107 21.51 -26.55 -23.62
CA ARG A 107 20.94 -26.12 -22.35
C ARG A 107 21.71 -24.93 -21.78
N HIS A 108 23.05 -24.98 -21.75
CA HIS A 108 23.85 -23.88 -21.22
C HIS A 108 23.70 -22.60 -22.04
N TYR A 109 23.63 -22.67 -23.37
CA TYR A 109 23.37 -21.49 -24.20
C TYR A 109 22.00 -20.85 -23.90
N PHE A 110 20.95 -21.66 -23.74
CA PHE A 110 19.63 -21.15 -23.39
C PHE A 110 19.54 -20.62 -21.96
N LEU A 111 20.20 -21.28 -21.01
CA LEU A 111 20.22 -20.90 -19.60
C LEU A 111 20.96 -19.57 -19.38
N TYR A 112 22.17 -19.43 -19.91
CA TYR A 112 22.98 -18.23 -19.69
C TYR A 112 22.49 -17.05 -20.53
N GLY A 113 21.99 -17.32 -21.74
CA GLY A 113 21.45 -16.31 -22.66
C GLY A 113 22.48 -15.26 -23.08
N GLY A 114 22.04 -14.19 -23.73
CA GLY A 114 22.92 -13.10 -24.18
C GLY A 114 23.40 -13.27 -25.63
N GLN A 115 23.82 -12.15 -26.23
CA GLN A 115 24.05 -12.03 -27.68
C GLN A 115 25.13 -13.00 -28.17
N GLU A 116 26.26 -13.04 -27.46
CA GLU A 116 27.37 -13.94 -27.78
C GLU A 116 26.98 -15.42 -27.64
N ASN A 117 26.23 -15.77 -26.61
CA ASN A 117 25.77 -17.14 -26.42
C ASN A 117 24.78 -17.57 -27.50
N TYR A 118 23.89 -16.69 -28.00
CA TYR A 118 23.05 -17.03 -29.14
C TYR A 118 23.80 -17.10 -30.46
N ARG A 119 24.81 -16.23 -30.66
CA ARG A 119 25.73 -16.36 -31.81
C ARG A 119 26.42 -17.73 -31.80
N HIS A 120 26.99 -18.13 -30.67
CA HIS A 120 27.64 -19.43 -30.52
C HIS A 120 26.65 -20.60 -30.56
N LEU A 121 25.41 -20.43 -30.11
CA LEU A 121 24.35 -21.44 -30.25
C LEU A 121 24.07 -21.74 -31.73
N TRP A 122 23.97 -20.71 -32.57
CA TRP A 122 23.75 -20.90 -34.01
C TRP A 122 24.92 -21.61 -34.68
N GLN A 123 26.16 -21.22 -34.35
CA GLN A 123 27.37 -21.89 -34.84
C GLN A 123 27.48 -23.33 -34.32
N TYR A 124 27.05 -23.58 -33.07
CA TYR A 124 27.00 -24.92 -32.49
C TYR A 124 25.98 -25.79 -33.20
N ALA A 125 24.79 -25.26 -33.46
CA ALA A 125 23.74 -25.92 -34.22
C ALA A 125 24.22 -26.27 -35.64
N ASP A 126 24.88 -25.35 -36.34
CA ASP A 126 25.48 -25.61 -37.65
C ASP A 126 26.58 -26.68 -37.57
N GLY A 127 27.46 -26.58 -36.58
CA GLY A 127 28.51 -27.56 -36.33
C GLY A 127 28.00 -28.97 -36.04
N LEU A 128 26.88 -29.11 -35.33
CA LEU A 128 26.21 -30.39 -35.10
C LEU A 128 25.72 -31.03 -36.40
N LEU A 129 25.25 -30.23 -37.36
CA LEU A 129 24.78 -30.71 -38.66
C LEU A 129 25.95 -31.11 -39.58
N ASN A 130 27.06 -30.38 -39.51
CA ASN A 130 28.24 -30.61 -40.33
C ASN A 130 29.22 -31.62 -39.72
N GLY A 131 29.00 -32.05 -38.48
CA GLY A 131 29.83 -33.02 -37.77
C GLY A 131 31.10 -32.44 -37.15
N ASP A 132 31.23 -31.11 -37.08
CA ASP A 132 32.36 -30.42 -36.45
C ASP A 132 31.88 -29.31 -35.51
N THR A 133 32.10 -29.51 -34.22
CA THR A 133 31.81 -28.52 -33.16
C THR A 133 33.08 -28.04 -32.46
N THR A 134 34.27 -28.40 -32.98
CA THR A 134 35.56 -28.17 -32.29
C THR A 134 35.95 -26.70 -32.26
N HIS A 135 35.49 -25.91 -33.23
CA HIS A 135 35.76 -24.48 -33.34
C HIS A 135 34.73 -23.60 -32.62
N VAL A 136 33.68 -24.19 -32.03
CA VAL A 136 32.61 -23.43 -31.40
C VAL A 136 32.94 -23.15 -29.93
N ILE A 137 32.90 -21.88 -29.55
CA ILE A 137 33.20 -21.41 -28.19
C ILE A 137 32.07 -21.86 -27.25
N PRO A 138 32.34 -22.59 -26.16
CA PRO A 138 31.32 -23.00 -25.21
C PRO A 138 30.52 -21.83 -24.62
N ALA A 139 29.30 -22.10 -24.17
CA ALA A 139 28.44 -21.10 -23.54
C ALA A 139 29.17 -20.41 -22.37
N ARG A 140 29.29 -19.08 -22.44
CA ARG A 140 29.87 -18.27 -21.36
C ARG A 140 28.80 -18.08 -20.28
N GLN A 141 29.10 -18.50 -19.07
CA GLN A 141 28.28 -18.17 -17.92
C GLN A 141 28.34 -16.66 -17.68
N LEU A 142 27.23 -15.99 -17.94
CA LEU A 142 27.05 -14.58 -17.60
C LEU A 142 26.72 -14.44 -16.11
N LEU A 143 27.18 -13.37 -15.48
CA LEU A 143 26.96 -13.11 -14.06
C LEU A 143 25.47 -13.14 -13.71
N TRP A 144 25.13 -13.73 -12.57
CA TRP A 144 23.75 -13.75 -12.05
C TRP A 144 23.37 -12.44 -11.37
N CYS A 145 24.34 -11.77 -10.77
CA CYS A 145 24.20 -10.46 -10.14
C CYS A 145 25.53 -9.72 -10.17
N GLY A 146 25.48 -8.40 -10.03
CA GLY A 146 26.65 -7.53 -10.00
C GLY A 146 26.23 -6.06 -9.96
N ILE A 147 27.21 -5.18 -9.72
CA ILE A 147 27.00 -3.74 -9.72
C ILE A 147 27.32 -3.21 -11.12
N PHE A 148 26.34 -2.57 -11.75
CA PHE A 148 26.46 -1.92 -13.05
C PHE A 148 26.86 -0.45 -12.89
N HIS A 149 27.78 -0.02 -13.75
CA HIS A 149 28.12 1.40 -13.95
C HIS A 149 28.30 1.70 -15.44
N PRO A 150 27.80 2.84 -15.96
CA PRO A 150 27.90 3.14 -17.39
C PRO A 150 29.32 3.47 -17.89
N ASP A 151 30.26 3.79 -17.00
CA ASP A 151 31.66 4.06 -17.37
C ASP A 151 32.52 2.79 -17.48
N ASP A 152 32.00 1.64 -17.03
CA ASP A 152 32.75 0.38 -17.00
C ASP A 152 32.18 -0.62 -18.00
N ALA A 153 33.08 -1.31 -18.70
CA ALA A 153 32.71 -2.31 -19.69
C ALA A 153 32.13 -3.60 -19.07
N GLU A 154 32.62 -3.96 -17.88
CA GLU A 154 32.21 -5.14 -17.13
C GLU A 154 31.70 -4.71 -15.75
N PRO A 155 30.66 -5.36 -15.22
CA PRO A 155 30.13 -5.05 -13.91
C PRO A 155 31.07 -5.49 -12.77
N PHE A 156 30.94 -4.86 -11.62
CA PHE A 156 31.69 -5.20 -10.41
C PHE A 156 31.02 -6.35 -9.66
N THR A 157 31.84 -7.27 -9.13
CA THR A 157 31.38 -8.38 -8.28
C THR A 157 31.64 -8.16 -6.80
N GLU A 158 32.45 -7.16 -6.44
CA GLU A 158 32.80 -6.82 -5.07
C GLU A 158 32.40 -5.36 -4.78
N LEU A 159 31.72 -5.14 -3.66
CA LEU A 159 31.23 -3.82 -3.24
C LEU A 159 32.38 -2.85 -3.00
N GLU A 160 33.43 -3.29 -2.32
CA GLU A 160 34.59 -2.46 -1.96
C GLU A 160 35.31 -1.91 -3.20
N ALA A 161 35.45 -2.75 -4.23
CA ALA A 161 36.08 -2.36 -5.49
C ALA A 161 35.26 -1.30 -6.22
N TYR A 162 33.93 -1.45 -6.21
CA TYR A 162 33.02 -0.48 -6.80
C TYR A 162 33.02 0.85 -6.04
N GLU A 163 32.94 0.81 -4.70
CA GLU A 163 32.94 2.02 -3.88
C GLU A 163 34.24 2.81 -4.04
N ALA A 164 35.39 2.12 -4.12
CA ALA A 164 36.67 2.77 -4.34
C ALA A 164 36.78 3.47 -5.71
N ALA A 165 36.07 2.96 -6.72
CA ALA A 165 36.07 3.51 -8.07
C ALA A 165 35.09 4.68 -8.24
N HIS A 166 33.88 4.58 -7.68
CA HIS A 166 32.76 5.47 -8.02
C HIS A 166 32.10 6.20 -6.85
N CYS A 167 32.29 5.75 -5.61
CA CYS A 167 31.65 6.37 -4.46
C CYS A 167 32.54 7.45 -3.81
N VAL A 168 31.91 8.55 -3.39
CA VAL A 168 32.57 9.62 -2.62
C VAL A 168 32.17 9.53 -1.16
N ALA A 169 33.17 9.49 -0.27
CA ALA A 169 32.95 9.41 1.17
C ALA A 169 32.04 10.53 1.69
N GLY A 170 31.11 10.18 2.59
CA GLY A 170 30.18 11.12 3.22
C GLY A 170 28.93 11.47 2.42
N ARG A 171 28.87 11.18 1.10
CA ARG A 171 27.64 11.37 0.31
C ARG A 171 26.57 10.33 0.68
N PRO A 172 25.27 10.68 0.67
CA PRO A 172 24.19 9.71 0.79
C PRO A 172 24.23 8.73 -0.39
N THR A 173 23.89 7.46 -0.13
CA THR A 173 23.99 6.36 -1.09
C THR A 173 22.61 5.82 -1.44
N VAL A 174 22.30 5.79 -2.73
CA VAL A 174 21.07 5.21 -3.28
C VAL A 174 21.36 3.80 -3.80
N GLY A 175 20.71 2.78 -3.24
CA GLY A 175 20.68 1.45 -3.85
C GLY A 175 19.65 1.42 -4.97
N ILE A 176 19.98 0.81 -6.12
CA ILE A 176 19.02 0.59 -7.20
C ILE A 176 19.00 -0.89 -7.53
N LEU A 177 17.82 -1.50 -7.59
CA LEU A 177 17.64 -2.90 -7.97
C LEU A 177 16.88 -3.00 -9.29
N PHE A 178 17.46 -3.67 -10.29
CA PHE A 178 16.84 -3.88 -11.62
C PHE A 178 17.02 -5.31 -12.14
N TYR A 179 16.28 -5.67 -13.20
CA TYR A 179 16.29 -7.03 -13.75
C TYR A 179 17.61 -7.38 -14.44
N ARG A 180 18.20 -8.53 -14.09
CA ARG A 180 19.37 -9.11 -14.79
C ARG A 180 19.18 -9.18 -16.29
N ASP A 181 17.99 -9.55 -16.74
CA ASP A 181 17.68 -9.65 -18.16
C ASP A 181 18.03 -8.34 -18.89
N GLU A 182 17.69 -7.18 -18.32
CA GLU A 182 18.00 -5.88 -18.94
C GLU A 182 19.51 -5.64 -19.10
N TRP A 183 20.34 -6.13 -18.17
CA TRP A 183 21.80 -6.16 -18.32
C TRP A 183 22.26 -7.12 -19.42
N VAL A 184 21.72 -8.34 -19.46
CA VAL A 184 22.04 -9.34 -20.49
C VAL A 184 21.71 -8.82 -21.91
N TRP A 185 20.60 -8.10 -22.05
CA TRP A 185 20.16 -7.51 -23.32
C TRP A 185 20.83 -6.16 -23.64
N LYS A 186 21.71 -5.65 -22.75
CA LYS A 186 22.29 -4.29 -22.85
C LYS A 186 21.22 -3.19 -22.98
N ASP A 187 20.05 -3.41 -22.41
CA ASP A 187 18.94 -2.45 -22.34
C ASP A 187 19.07 -1.62 -21.05
N LEU A 188 20.12 -0.80 -21.00
CA LEU A 188 20.59 -0.12 -19.79
C LEU A 188 20.37 1.41 -19.80
N ALA A 189 19.51 1.89 -20.71
CA ALA A 189 19.34 3.31 -20.96
C ALA A 189 18.78 4.07 -19.75
N TYR A 190 17.74 3.54 -19.11
CA TYR A 190 17.12 4.21 -17.96
C TYR A 190 17.94 4.07 -16.68
N GLN A 191 18.67 2.97 -16.50
CA GLN A 191 19.60 2.74 -15.39
C GLN A 191 20.77 3.72 -15.49
N THR A 192 21.31 3.90 -16.70
CA THR A 192 22.33 4.91 -16.98
C THR A 192 21.82 6.29 -16.61
N ALA A 193 20.60 6.66 -17.03
CA ALA A 193 20.01 7.95 -16.70
C ALA A 193 19.85 8.15 -15.18
N LEU A 194 19.41 7.12 -14.44
CA LEU A 194 19.29 7.15 -12.97
C LEU A 194 20.65 7.36 -12.29
N ILE A 195 21.68 6.63 -12.72
CA ILE A 195 23.04 6.76 -12.17
C ILE A 195 23.56 8.18 -12.41
N ARG A 196 23.53 8.66 -13.66
CA ARG A 196 24.05 10.00 -14.01
C ARG A 196 23.33 11.12 -13.28
N GLU A 197 22.01 11.03 -13.16
CA GLU A 197 21.24 12.07 -12.49
C GLU A 197 21.49 12.05 -10.97
N ALA A 198 21.71 10.89 -10.36
CA ALA A 198 22.10 10.78 -8.96
C ALA A 198 23.51 11.34 -8.68
N GLU A 199 24.49 11.01 -9.52
CA GLU A 199 25.85 11.56 -9.44
C GLU A 199 25.83 13.09 -9.52
N LYS A 200 25.07 13.63 -10.49
CA LYS A 200 24.87 15.07 -10.69
C LYS A 200 24.23 15.75 -9.48
N GLN A 201 23.33 15.06 -8.77
CA GLN A 201 22.71 15.56 -7.54
C GLN A 201 23.58 15.32 -6.29
N GLY A 202 24.81 14.83 -6.44
CA GLY A 202 25.75 14.62 -5.34
C GLY A 202 25.39 13.43 -4.46
N LEU A 203 24.81 12.38 -5.04
CA LEU A 203 24.53 11.10 -4.39
C LEU A 203 25.54 10.04 -4.87
N ASN A 204 25.88 9.09 -3.99
CA ASN A 204 26.47 7.82 -4.41
C ASN A 204 25.34 6.91 -4.91
N VAL A 205 25.66 5.98 -5.81
CA VAL A 205 24.70 4.99 -6.30
C VAL A 205 25.33 3.62 -6.25
N ILE A 206 24.56 2.60 -5.87
CA ILE A 206 24.96 1.19 -6.06
C ILE A 206 23.84 0.54 -6.89
N CYS A 207 24.07 0.38 -8.19
CA CYS A 207 23.06 -0.12 -9.13
C CYS A 207 23.25 -1.60 -9.40
N VAL A 208 22.45 -2.45 -8.76
CA VAL A 208 22.59 -3.91 -8.78
C VAL A 208 21.56 -4.53 -9.71
N PHE A 209 22.03 -5.41 -10.59
CA PHE A 209 21.13 -6.32 -11.31
C PHE A 209 21.00 -7.65 -10.59
N SER A 210 19.80 -8.23 -10.62
CA SER A 210 19.53 -9.57 -10.08
C SER A 210 18.38 -10.25 -10.81
N ASN A 211 18.26 -11.56 -10.64
CA ASN A 211 17.02 -12.27 -10.92
C ASN A 211 15.99 -11.91 -9.84
N GLY A 212 14.80 -11.48 -10.26
CA GLY A 212 13.69 -11.19 -9.33
C GLY A 212 13.17 -12.46 -8.66
N MET A 213 13.30 -13.63 -9.32
CA MET A 213 12.99 -14.96 -8.78
C MET A 213 14.20 -15.87 -9.07
N PRO A 214 15.08 -16.12 -8.09
CA PRO A 214 16.28 -16.93 -8.27
C PRO A 214 15.97 -18.42 -8.29
N SER A 215 16.80 -19.20 -8.99
CA SER A 215 16.79 -20.67 -8.97
C SER A 215 18.11 -21.17 -8.37
N GLU A 216 18.04 -21.70 -7.15
CA GLU A 216 19.22 -22.21 -6.44
C GLU A 216 19.84 -23.41 -7.16
N GLU A 217 19.03 -24.27 -7.78
CA GLU A 217 19.49 -25.42 -8.59
C GLU A 217 20.38 -24.99 -9.76
N ALA A 218 20.13 -23.80 -10.32
CA ALA A 218 20.95 -23.21 -11.39
C ALA A 218 22.16 -22.41 -10.86
N GLY A 219 22.41 -22.42 -9.55
CA GLY A 219 23.47 -21.66 -8.89
C GLY A 219 23.23 -20.15 -8.87
N MET A 220 21.96 -19.71 -8.98
CA MET A 220 21.61 -18.30 -8.87
C MET A 220 21.51 -17.92 -7.38
N PRO A 221 22.17 -16.83 -6.93
CA PRO A 221 22.05 -16.39 -5.55
C PRO A 221 20.64 -15.91 -5.25
N SER A 222 20.18 -16.18 -4.02
CA SER A 222 18.94 -15.63 -3.49
C SER A 222 19.00 -14.10 -3.42
N LEU A 223 17.85 -13.42 -3.47
CA LEU A 223 17.83 -11.97 -3.35
C LEU A 223 18.36 -11.50 -1.99
N LYS A 224 18.23 -12.30 -0.93
CA LYS A 224 18.85 -12.06 0.38
C LYS A 224 20.37 -12.03 0.30
N GLU A 225 20.98 -12.97 -0.43
CA GLU A 225 22.44 -12.99 -0.64
C GLU A 225 22.92 -11.80 -1.48
N VAL A 226 22.14 -11.41 -2.49
CA VAL A 226 22.43 -10.20 -3.29
C VAL A 226 22.43 -8.94 -2.42
N PHE A 227 21.43 -8.78 -1.55
CA PHE A 227 21.39 -7.67 -0.59
C PHE A 227 22.58 -7.70 0.36
N ARG A 228 22.89 -8.86 0.95
CA ARG A 228 24.05 -9.02 1.84
C ARG A 228 25.37 -8.67 1.16
N ARG A 229 25.51 -9.01 -0.12
CA ARG A 229 26.76 -8.81 -0.88
C ARG A 229 26.96 -7.36 -1.33
N TYR A 230 25.91 -6.68 -1.76
CA TYR A 230 26.04 -5.40 -2.45
C TYR A 230 25.40 -4.22 -1.70
N PHE A 231 24.51 -4.46 -0.75
CA PHE A 231 23.84 -3.42 0.03
C PHE A 231 24.14 -3.48 1.52
N GLN A 232 24.98 -4.40 1.97
CA GLN A 232 25.39 -4.50 3.36
C GLN A 232 26.90 -4.62 3.53
N ARG A 233 27.37 -4.19 4.71
CA ARG A 233 28.72 -4.40 5.24
C ARG A 233 28.58 -4.68 6.72
N ASP A 234 29.19 -5.77 7.20
CA ASP A 234 29.15 -6.18 8.61
C ASP A 234 27.72 -6.30 9.20
N GLY A 235 26.75 -6.71 8.36
CA GLY A 235 25.34 -6.84 8.74
C GLY A 235 24.56 -5.52 8.78
N LEU A 236 25.18 -4.39 8.45
CA LEU A 236 24.54 -3.08 8.40
C LEU A 236 24.36 -2.62 6.93
N PRO A 237 23.26 -1.91 6.61
CA PRO A 237 23.06 -1.37 5.27
C PRO A 237 24.10 -0.30 4.92
N VAL A 238 24.69 -0.37 3.72
CA VAL A 238 25.58 0.68 3.17
C VAL A 238 24.83 1.71 2.32
N ILE A 239 23.55 1.44 2.03
CA ILE A 239 22.64 2.35 1.33
C ILE A 239 21.75 3.08 2.34
N ASP A 240 21.30 4.28 1.99
CA ASP A 240 20.38 5.07 2.81
C ASP A 240 18.92 4.92 2.34
N VAL A 241 18.71 4.52 1.09
CA VAL A 241 17.41 4.33 0.45
C VAL A 241 17.53 3.31 -0.68
N LEU A 242 16.50 2.50 -0.90
CA LEU A 242 16.41 1.56 -2.01
C LEU A 242 15.41 2.05 -3.07
N LEU A 243 15.85 2.20 -4.31
CA LEU A 243 14.98 2.34 -5.47
C LEU A 243 14.73 0.97 -6.10
N ASN A 244 13.49 0.49 -6.02
CA ASN A 244 13.08 -0.75 -6.65
C ASN A 244 12.48 -0.46 -8.04
N THR A 245 13.15 -0.91 -9.11
CA THR A 245 12.62 -0.83 -10.49
C THR A 245 12.02 -2.14 -10.97
N LEU A 246 12.05 -3.19 -10.14
CA LEU A 246 11.39 -4.45 -10.44
C LEU A 246 9.87 -4.25 -10.47
N LYS A 247 9.21 -4.92 -11.41
CA LYS A 247 7.77 -4.75 -11.66
C LYS A 247 6.88 -5.52 -10.69
N PHE A 248 7.44 -6.45 -9.91
CA PHE A 248 6.70 -7.31 -8.98
C PHE A 248 7.16 -7.06 -7.56
N SER A 249 6.27 -7.36 -6.61
CA SER A 249 6.57 -7.37 -5.18
C SER A 249 7.73 -8.30 -4.85
N LEU A 250 8.59 -7.87 -3.93
CA LEU A 250 9.71 -8.64 -3.40
C LEU A 250 9.25 -9.70 -2.38
N THR A 251 8.17 -9.42 -1.64
CA THR A 251 7.65 -10.30 -0.59
C THR A 251 6.56 -11.25 -1.10
N SER A 252 5.61 -10.74 -1.89
CA SER A 252 4.53 -11.55 -2.47
C SER A 252 5.04 -12.56 -3.51
N SER A 253 6.20 -12.31 -4.12
CA SER A 253 6.88 -13.29 -4.99
C SER A 253 7.61 -14.39 -4.22
N GLY A 254 7.75 -14.26 -2.90
CA GLY A 254 8.56 -15.13 -2.05
C GLY A 254 10.07 -14.85 -2.09
N SER A 255 10.51 -13.79 -2.78
CA SER A 255 11.95 -13.49 -2.95
C SER A 255 12.61 -12.95 -1.69
N LEU A 256 11.87 -12.17 -0.91
CA LEU A 256 12.21 -11.61 0.40
C LEU A 256 11.05 -11.80 1.38
N THR A 257 11.27 -11.45 2.64
CA THR A 257 10.23 -11.43 3.67
C THR A 257 10.18 -10.04 4.30
N VAL A 258 9.01 -9.62 4.79
CA VAL A 258 8.86 -8.34 5.52
C VAL A 258 9.86 -8.21 6.68
N PRO A 259 10.08 -9.25 7.53
CA PRO A 259 11.13 -9.19 8.54
C PRO A 259 12.54 -8.91 8.01
N PHE A 260 12.87 -9.40 6.81
CA PHE A 260 14.18 -9.12 6.19
C PHE A 260 14.28 -7.66 5.74
N LEU A 261 13.22 -7.09 5.15
CA LEU A 261 13.19 -5.66 4.80
C LEU A 261 13.29 -4.76 6.03
N ARG A 262 12.61 -5.14 7.13
CA ARG A 262 12.74 -4.47 8.42
C ARG A 262 14.16 -4.53 8.99
N GLU A 263 14.85 -5.66 8.85
CA GLU A 263 16.26 -5.80 9.22
C GLU A 263 17.17 -4.87 8.39
N GLN A 264 16.89 -4.69 7.09
CA GLN A 264 17.59 -3.70 6.27
C GLN A 264 17.32 -2.27 6.77
N GLY A 265 16.09 -1.99 7.21
CA GLY A 265 15.73 -0.76 7.89
C GLY A 265 15.82 0.51 7.02
N VAL A 266 15.93 0.37 5.70
CA VAL A 266 16.02 1.49 4.73
C VAL A 266 14.69 1.67 3.98
N PRO A 267 14.27 2.92 3.65
CA PRO A 267 13.06 3.17 2.89
C PRO A 267 13.15 2.52 1.51
N VAL A 268 12.05 1.90 1.06
CA VAL A 268 11.95 1.30 -0.27
C VAL A 268 11.02 2.15 -1.11
N LEU A 269 11.53 2.68 -2.22
CA LEU A 269 10.78 3.55 -3.13
C LEU A 269 10.53 2.81 -4.44
N ALA A 270 9.27 2.76 -4.88
CA ALA A 270 8.90 2.16 -6.15
C ALA A 270 9.18 3.14 -7.31
N ALA A 271 10.06 2.76 -8.23
CA ALA A 271 10.38 3.52 -9.45
C ALA A 271 9.86 2.76 -10.67
N TYR A 272 8.76 3.23 -11.28
CA TYR A 272 8.03 2.41 -12.24
C TYR A 272 8.71 2.35 -13.61
N THR A 273 8.77 1.14 -14.17
CA THR A 273 9.13 0.90 -15.58
C THR A 273 7.86 0.53 -16.36
N ILE A 274 7.17 1.54 -16.91
CA ILE A 274 5.87 1.37 -17.55
C ILE A 274 6.00 0.56 -18.85
N MET A 275 5.00 -0.29 -19.08
CA MET A 275 4.88 -1.21 -20.20
C MET A 275 4.18 -0.60 -21.40
N THR A 276 3.74 0.66 -21.34
CA THR A 276 3.15 1.43 -22.44
C THR A 276 4.19 2.36 -23.10
N PRO A 277 3.96 2.77 -24.37
CA PRO A 277 4.70 3.87 -24.98
C PRO A 277 4.57 5.18 -24.19
N TYR A 278 5.56 6.05 -24.29
CA TYR A 278 5.60 7.31 -23.55
C TYR A 278 4.38 8.20 -23.85
N GLU A 279 4.01 8.32 -25.12
CA GLU A 279 2.90 9.17 -25.55
C GLU A 279 1.57 8.68 -24.98
N GLU A 280 1.37 7.36 -24.93
CA GLU A 280 0.18 6.73 -24.35
C GLU A 280 0.06 7.05 -22.86
N TRP A 281 1.16 6.91 -22.10
CA TRP A 281 1.17 7.29 -20.69
C TRP A 281 1.00 8.80 -20.50
N ARG A 282 1.68 9.64 -21.28
CA ARG A 282 1.63 11.10 -21.18
C ARG A 282 0.21 11.61 -21.38
N ASP A 283 -0.48 11.13 -22.41
CA ASP A 283 -1.80 11.60 -22.81
C ASP A 283 -2.94 10.89 -22.07
N SER A 284 -2.65 9.80 -21.34
CA SER A 284 -3.63 9.06 -20.54
C SER A 284 -4.15 9.84 -19.33
N PHE A 285 -5.46 9.84 -19.12
CA PHE A 285 -6.06 10.35 -17.88
C PHE A 285 -5.79 9.42 -16.68
N GLU A 286 -5.64 8.11 -16.90
CA GLU A 286 -5.39 7.13 -15.84
C GLU A 286 -3.92 7.08 -15.42
N GLY A 287 -3.00 7.32 -16.36
CA GLY A 287 -1.56 7.10 -16.19
C GLY A 287 -1.19 5.64 -16.43
N MET A 288 -0.96 4.87 -15.36
CA MET A 288 -0.72 3.42 -15.45
C MET A 288 -2.03 2.67 -15.72
N ASN A 289 -1.98 1.66 -16.59
CA ASN A 289 -3.14 0.80 -16.87
C ASN A 289 -3.39 -0.21 -15.73
N ALA A 290 -4.55 -0.87 -15.73
CA ALA A 290 -4.98 -1.79 -14.67
C ALA A 290 -3.98 -2.92 -14.38
N MET A 291 -3.34 -3.47 -15.42
CA MET A 291 -2.34 -4.53 -15.25
C MET A 291 -1.08 -4.00 -14.57
N GLU A 292 -0.59 -2.83 -15.00
CA GLU A 292 0.57 -2.17 -14.38
C GLU A 292 0.29 -1.78 -12.92
N VAL A 293 -0.91 -1.26 -12.63
CA VAL A 293 -1.33 -0.95 -11.25
C VAL A 293 -1.33 -2.22 -10.40
N SER A 294 -1.85 -3.34 -10.92
CA SER A 294 -1.87 -4.61 -10.19
C SER A 294 -0.45 -5.09 -9.85
N ILE A 295 0.43 -5.21 -10.85
CA ILE A 295 1.74 -5.83 -10.63
C ILE A 295 2.76 -4.89 -9.98
N SER A 296 2.76 -3.60 -10.34
CA SER A 296 3.83 -2.64 -9.98
C SER A 296 3.43 -1.60 -8.95
N ALA A 297 2.15 -1.48 -8.58
CA ALA A 297 1.72 -0.63 -7.46
C ALA A 297 1.11 -1.47 -6.33
N ALA A 298 0.00 -2.18 -6.59
CA ALA A 298 -0.76 -2.89 -5.58
C ALA A 298 0.01 -4.03 -4.91
N LEU A 299 0.69 -4.90 -5.67
CA LEU A 299 1.49 -5.97 -5.07
C LEU A 299 2.70 -5.39 -4.27
N PRO A 300 3.49 -4.43 -4.78
CA PRO A 300 4.57 -3.82 -4.01
C PRO A 300 4.12 -3.06 -2.75
N GLU A 301 2.85 -2.65 -2.62
CA GLU A 301 2.34 -2.08 -1.37
C GLU A 301 2.50 -3.05 -0.18
N PHE A 302 2.46 -4.37 -0.42
CA PHE A 302 2.76 -5.41 0.58
C PHE A 302 4.24 -5.49 0.98
N ASP A 303 5.14 -4.88 0.20
CA ASP A 303 6.56 -4.73 0.58
C ASP A 303 6.78 -3.48 1.45
N GLY A 304 5.76 -2.66 1.71
CA GLY A 304 5.91 -1.38 2.41
C GLY A 304 6.57 -0.30 1.56
N VAL A 305 6.39 -0.32 0.24
CA VAL A 305 6.97 0.71 -0.63
C VAL A 305 6.31 2.08 -0.44
N VAL A 306 7.13 3.12 -0.57
CA VAL A 306 6.68 4.49 -0.86
C VAL A 306 6.62 4.67 -2.38
N HIS A 307 5.48 5.08 -2.91
CA HIS A 307 5.31 5.22 -4.36
C HIS A 307 6.14 6.38 -4.92
N GLY A 308 6.90 6.11 -5.99
CA GLY A 308 7.63 7.11 -6.75
C GLY A 308 6.92 7.50 -8.05
N VAL A 309 7.70 7.70 -9.10
CA VAL A 309 7.22 8.10 -10.43
C VAL A 309 7.73 7.15 -11.53
N PRO A 310 7.12 7.15 -12.73
CA PRO A 310 7.61 6.38 -13.87
C PRO A 310 8.99 6.87 -14.33
N VAL A 311 10.01 6.01 -14.31
CA VAL A 311 11.39 6.35 -14.69
C VAL A 311 11.77 5.87 -16.09
N GLY A 312 11.06 4.88 -16.63
CA GLY A 312 11.29 4.38 -17.98
C GLY A 312 10.04 3.80 -18.61
N TYR A 313 10.01 3.77 -19.95
CA TYR A 313 8.85 3.37 -20.74
C TYR A 313 9.20 2.37 -21.84
N ARG A 314 8.24 1.55 -22.22
CA ARG A 314 8.41 0.55 -23.28
C ARG A 314 8.37 1.21 -24.65
N ARG A 315 9.44 1.08 -25.43
CA ARG A 315 9.47 1.47 -26.84
C ARG A 315 9.71 0.25 -27.73
N GLN A 316 8.89 0.12 -28.76
CA GLN A 316 9.17 -0.78 -29.86
C GLN A 316 9.92 -0.01 -30.95
N LEU A 317 11.09 -0.51 -31.34
CA LEU A 317 11.91 0.04 -32.41
C LEU A 317 11.39 -0.45 -33.78
N PRO A 318 11.75 0.21 -34.90
CA PRO A 318 11.28 -0.17 -36.24
C PRO A 318 11.61 -1.62 -36.66
N ASN A 319 12.68 -2.20 -36.10
CA ASN A 319 13.06 -3.61 -36.31
C ASN A 319 12.25 -4.61 -35.45
N GLY A 320 11.25 -4.14 -34.69
CA GLY A 320 10.42 -4.96 -33.82
C GLY A 320 10.97 -5.16 -32.40
N ASP A 321 12.19 -4.69 -32.15
CA ASP A 321 12.87 -4.83 -30.87
C ASP A 321 12.23 -3.97 -29.77
N ILE A 322 12.23 -4.47 -28.53
CA ILE A 322 11.60 -3.80 -27.38
C ILE A 322 12.69 -3.31 -26.43
N ARG A 323 12.74 -2.00 -26.16
CA ARG A 323 13.66 -1.34 -25.22
C ARG A 323 12.91 -0.56 -24.14
N TYR A 324 13.53 -0.35 -22.98
CA TYR A 324 13.03 0.57 -21.96
C TYR A 324 13.88 1.85 -21.99
N LEU A 325 13.27 2.95 -22.43
CA LEU A 325 13.95 4.25 -22.50
C LEU A 325 13.61 5.10 -21.28
N PRO A 326 14.52 5.99 -20.82
CA PRO A 326 14.25 6.87 -19.69
C PRO A 326 13.17 7.91 -19.99
N ILE A 327 12.49 8.35 -18.94
CA ILE A 327 11.72 9.60 -18.94
C ILE A 327 12.53 10.63 -18.14
N ASP A 328 13.38 11.41 -18.82
CA ASP A 328 14.46 12.19 -18.19
C ASP A 328 14.01 13.11 -17.04
N GLU A 329 12.91 13.83 -17.22
CA GLU A 329 12.39 14.73 -16.18
C GLU A 329 11.84 13.93 -14.97
N ARG A 330 11.24 12.76 -15.21
CA ARG A 330 10.79 11.87 -14.12
C ARG A 330 11.95 11.16 -13.43
N VAL A 331 13.00 10.80 -14.15
CA VAL A 331 14.27 10.32 -13.57
C VAL A 331 14.81 11.37 -12.58
N THR A 332 14.83 12.65 -13.00
CA THR A 332 15.22 13.77 -12.13
C THR A 332 14.35 13.84 -10.88
N ARG A 333 13.02 13.79 -11.03
CA ARG A 333 12.07 13.78 -9.90
C ARG A 333 12.31 12.59 -8.96
N MET A 334 12.51 11.40 -9.50
CA MET A 334 12.70 10.17 -8.73
C MET A 334 13.99 10.22 -7.89
N ILE A 335 15.11 10.64 -8.51
CA ILE A 335 16.39 10.79 -7.82
C ILE A 335 16.32 11.89 -6.75
N ARG A 336 15.62 13.00 -7.00
CA ARG A 336 15.40 14.03 -5.99
C ARG A 336 14.68 13.48 -4.76
N LYS A 337 13.61 12.70 -4.99
CA LYS A 337 12.83 12.03 -3.93
C LYS A 337 13.69 11.03 -3.16
N ALA A 338 14.44 10.17 -3.85
CA ALA A 338 15.39 9.25 -3.22
C ALA A 338 16.43 10.00 -2.38
N GLY A 339 17.01 11.07 -2.92
CA GLY A 339 17.97 11.92 -2.22
C GLY A 339 17.38 12.59 -0.98
N LYS A 340 16.11 13.01 -0.99
CA LYS A 340 15.42 13.56 0.19
C LYS A 340 15.28 12.52 1.30
N TRP A 341 14.82 11.30 0.98
CA TRP A 341 14.77 10.19 1.94
C TRP A 341 16.16 9.82 2.49
N ALA A 342 17.16 9.72 1.61
CA ALA A 342 18.54 9.42 2.00
C ALA A 342 19.14 10.48 2.94
N ARG A 343 18.90 11.76 2.64
CA ARG A 343 19.34 12.88 3.50
C ARG A 343 18.57 12.91 4.82
N LEU A 344 17.27 12.62 4.81
CA LEU A 344 16.44 12.55 6.02
C LEU A 344 17.01 11.52 7.01
N ARG A 345 17.47 10.38 6.52
CA ARG A 345 18.13 9.34 7.32
C ARG A 345 19.44 9.80 7.96
N ARG A 346 20.27 10.53 7.21
CA ARG A 346 21.60 10.96 7.69
C ARG A 346 21.59 12.23 8.53
N LYS A 347 20.60 13.10 8.34
CA LYS A 347 20.53 14.38 9.04
C LYS A 347 20.27 14.16 10.52
N LYS A 348 20.96 14.91 11.39
CA LYS A 348 20.73 14.85 12.84
C LYS A 348 19.33 15.35 13.17
N ASN A 349 18.64 14.69 14.10
CA ASN A 349 17.25 15.04 14.48
C ASN A 349 17.08 16.53 14.82
N GLY A 350 18.00 17.14 15.58
CA GLY A 350 17.95 18.55 15.94
C GLY A 350 18.05 19.54 14.77
N GLU A 351 18.52 19.09 13.60
CA GLU A 351 18.66 19.91 12.38
C GLU A 351 17.49 19.69 11.40
N LYS A 352 16.63 18.70 11.64
CA LYS A 352 15.52 18.37 10.76
C LYS A 352 14.40 19.40 10.87
N LYS A 353 13.88 19.79 9.71
CA LYS A 353 12.75 20.70 9.53
C LYS A 353 11.50 19.90 9.14
N ILE A 354 10.50 19.91 10.02
CA ILE A 354 9.27 19.12 9.85
C ILE A 354 8.09 20.06 9.68
N ALA A 355 7.34 19.93 8.59
CA ALA A 355 6.05 20.61 8.44
C ALA A 355 4.92 19.71 8.93
N ILE A 356 4.02 20.21 9.77
CA ILE A 356 2.82 19.52 10.23
C ILE A 356 1.61 20.28 9.69
N VAL A 357 0.84 19.64 8.82
CA VAL A 357 -0.25 20.24 8.04
C VAL A 357 -1.58 19.63 8.46
N PHE A 358 -2.39 20.38 9.18
CA PHE A 358 -3.75 19.99 9.55
C PHE A 358 -4.73 20.19 8.39
N HIS A 359 -5.66 19.26 8.20
CA HIS A 359 -6.80 19.53 7.32
C HIS A 359 -7.69 20.63 7.87
N ASN A 360 -8.28 21.41 6.97
CA ASN A 360 -9.08 22.57 7.33
C ASN A 360 -10.19 22.78 6.29
N TYR A 361 -11.22 21.93 6.36
CA TYR A 361 -12.35 21.98 5.44
C TYR A 361 -13.71 21.93 6.17
N PRO A 362 -14.61 22.90 5.92
CA PRO A 362 -14.39 24.19 5.25
C PRO A 362 -13.26 25.04 5.91
N PRO A 363 -12.68 26.03 5.21
CA PRO A 363 -11.50 26.76 5.69
C PRO A 363 -11.83 27.81 6.78
N LYS A 364 -12.32 27.33 7.91
CA LYS A 364 -12.71 28.10 9.09
C LYS A 364 -11.93 27.67 10.32
N ASN A 365 -11.74 28.59 11.27
CA ASN A 365 -11.01 28.27 12.50
C ASN A 365 -11.69 27.17 13.33
N SER A 366 -13.03 27.03 13.22
CA SER A 366 -13.81 25.95 13.85
C SER A 366 -13.52 24.55 13.28
N ASN A 367 -12.84 24.46 12.13
CA ASN A 367 -12.64 23.23 11.37
C ASN A 367 -11.15 22.88 11.24
N ILE A 368 -10.28 23.48 12.06
CA ILE A 368 -8.86 23.14 12.08
C ILE A 368 -8.70 21.73 12.64
N GLY A 369 -8.00 20.87 11.91
CA GLY A 369 -7.71 19.51 12.34
C GLY A 369 -8.91 18.57 12.28
N SER A 370 -9.96 18.90 11.49
CA SER A 370 -11.07 17.98 11.28
C SER A 370 -10.59 16.68 10.65
N ALA A 371 -10.80 15.57 11.36
CA ALA A 371 -10.44 14.22 10.93
C ALA A 371 -11.49 13.23 11.44
N VAL A 372 -11.65 12.10 10.75
CA VAL A 372 -12.54 11.04 11.21
C VAL A 372 -11.88 10.30 12.36
N ALA A 373 -12.59 10.23 13.49
CA ALA A 373 -12.26 9.38 14.64
C ALA A 373 -10.89 9.65 15.31
N LEU A 374 -10.25 10.80 15.08
CA LEU A 374 -8.93 11.16 15.61
C LEU A 374 -8.96 12.54 16.29
N ASP A 375 -8.47 12.63 17.52
CA ASP A 375 -8.16 13.91 18.16
C ASP A 375 -6.81 14.39 17.62
N THR A 376 -6.87 15.15 16.54
CA THR A 376 -5.67 15.61 15.82
C THR A 376 -4.80 16.54 16.66
N ILE A 377 -5.41 17.35 17.52
CA ILE A 377 -4.70 18.35 18.32
C ILE A 377 -3.94 17.67 19.44
N GLU A 378 -4.60 16.80 20.21
CA GLU A 378 -3.94 16.05 21.27
C GLU A 378 -2.89 15.09 20.70
N SER A 379 -3.20 14.43 19.58
CA SER A 379 -2.25 13.57 18.87
C SER A 379 -0.97 14.32 18.47
N VAL A 380 -1.10 15.50 17.86
CA VAL A 380 0.08 16.29 17.46
C VAL A 380 0.81 16.85 18.68
N ARG A 381 0.12 17.23 19.77
CA ARG A 381 0.77 17.64 21.02
C ARG A 381 1.70 16.55 21.55
N ARG A 382 1.26 15.28 21.50
CA ARG A 382 2.09 14.11 21.86
C ARG A 382 3.22 13.86 20.86
N VAL A 383 2.97 14.06 19.56
CA VAL A 383 4.03 13.98 18.53
C VAL A 383 5.11 15.04 18.77
N LEU A 384 4.76 16.28 19.11
CA LEU A 384 5.72 17.34 19.44
C LEU A 384 6.56 16.97 20.67
N ALA A 385 5.94 16.43 21.71
CA ALA A 385 6.66 15.94 22.89
C ALA A 385 7.64 14.81 22.53
N ALA A 386 7.20 13.82 21.76
CA ALA A 386 8.03 12.69 21.37
C ALA A 386 9.15 13.10 20.38
N LEU A 387 8.91 14.09 19.52
CA LEU A 387 9.95 14.72 18.70
C LEU A 387 10.99 15.40 19.58
N GLN A 388 10.58 16.19 20.58
CA GLN A 388 11.50 16.84 21.51
C GLN A 388 12.36 15.81 22.27
N GLU A 389 11.75 14.73 22.77
CA GLU A 389 12.45 13.62 23.44
C GLU A 389 13.47 12.92 22.52
N ARG A 390 13.16 12.76 21.23
CA ARG A 390 14.10 12.25 20.21
C ARG A 390 15.14 13.27 19.73
N GLY A 391 15.19 14.45 20.36
CA GLY A 391 16.21 15.47 20.11
C GLY A 391 15.94 16.35 18.89
N TYR A 392 14.70 16.41 18.39
CA TYR A 392 14.28 17.43 17.44
C TYR A 392 14.19 18.80 18.12
N LYS A 393 14.39 19.87 17.36
CA LYS A 393 14.25 21.23 17.88
C LYS A 393 12.77 21.64 17.91
N VAL A 394 12.15 21.47 19.06
CA VAL A 394 10.78 21.89 19.42
C VAL A 394 10.93 22.82 20.62
N ASP A 395 10.57 24.10 20.47
CA ASP A 395 10.85 25.12 21.49
C ASP A 395 9.72 25.16 22.55
N PHE A 396 8.48 24.87 22.17
CA PHE A 396 7.31 24.93 23.07
C PHE A 396 6.30 23.81 22.81
N ILE A 397 5.92 23.07 23.86
CA ILE A 397 4.85 22.07 23.80
C ILE A 397 3.63 22.61 24.56
N PRO A 398 2.47 22.78 23.90
CA PRO A 398 1.23 23.18 24.57
C PRO A 398 0.85 22.20 25.70
N GLN A 399 0.27 22.72 26.78
CA GLN A 399 -0.17 21.95 27.94
C GLN A 399 -1.41 21.11 27.62
N ASP A 400 -2.34 21.67 26.84
CA ASP A 400 -3.58 21.03 26.43
C ASP A 400 -4.02 21.48 25.02
N GLY A 401 -5.10 20.87 24.51
CA GLY A 401 -5.63 21.21 23.18
C GLY A 401 -6.16 22.65 23.07
N LYS A 402 -6.58 23.27 24.18
CA LYS A 402 -7.07 24.65 24.17
C LYS A 402 -5.91 25.63 23.97
N GLU A 403 -4.80 25.42 24.66
CA GLU A 403 -3.58 26.21 24.45
C GLU A 403 -3.03 26.01 23.03
N PHE A 404 -3.09 24.78 22.51
CA PHE A 404 -2.68 24.50 21.14
C PHE A 404 -3.51 25.28 20.11
N ILE A 405 -4.85 25.19 20.16
CA ILE A 405 -5.72 25.94 19.25
C ILE A 405 -5.55 27.45 19.45
N GLY A 406 -5.36 27.91 20.68
CA GLY A 406 -5.02 29.30 20.99
C GLY A 406 -3.75 29.77 20.27
N LEU A 407 -2.69 28.95 20.29
CA LEU A 407 -1.45 29.21 19.57
C LEU A 407 -1.68 29.30 18.05
N LEU A 408 -2.40 28.35 17.46
CA LEU A 408 -2.66 28.34 16.01
C LEU A 408 -3.47 29.56 15.56
N THR A 409 -4.53 29.89 16.30
CA THR A 409 -5.45 31.00 15.95
C THR A 409 -4.89 32.38 16.30
N ALA A 410 -3.84 32.46 17.13
CA ALA A 410 -3.06 33.68 17.34
C ALA A 410 -2.24 34.06 16.10
N HIS A 411 -1.94 33.12 15.21
CA HIS A 411 -1.25 33.35 13.94
C HIS A 411 -2.20 33.32 12.75
N ALA A 412 -1.69 33.67 11.55
CA ALA A 412 -2.49 33.63 10.34
C ALA A 412 -2.99 32.21 10.05
N THR A 413 -4.28 32.07 9.79
CA THR A 413 -4.95 30.83 9.33
C THR A 413 -5.57 31.07 7.94
N ASN A 414 -6.31 30.08 7.42
CA ASN A 414 -7.09 30.25 6.19
C ASN A 414 -8.38 31.07 6.40
N ASP A 415 -8.78 31.36 7.64
CA ASP A 415 -10.04 32.06 7.91
C ASP A 415 -9.88 33.57 7.71
N ARG A 416 -10.05 34.01 6.45
CA ARG A 416 -9.94 35.41 6.04
C ARG A 416 -10.82 36.37 6.83
N SER A 417 -11.94 35.89 7.38
CA SER A 417 -12.85 36.74 8.15
C SER A 417 -12.33 37.11 9.54
N LEU A 418 -11.31 36.40 10.02
CA LEU A 418 -10.69 36.58 11.33
C LEU A 418 -9.22 37.01 11.25
N LEU A 419 -8.66 37.17 10.05
CA LEU A 419 -7.29 37.64 9.86
C LEU A 419 -7.16 39.11 10.25
N THR A 420 -6.16 39.40 11.08
CA THR A 420 -5.79 40.77 11.48
C THR A 420 -4.60 41.29 10.66
N GLU A 421 -4.45 42.61 10.57
CA GLU A 421 -3.30 43.24 9.90
C GLU A 421 -1.95 42.79 10.51
N GLN A 422 -1.90 42.61 11.83
CA GLN A 422 -0.71 42.10 12.52
C GLN A 422 -0.37 40.69 12.07
N GLN A 423 -1.35 39.78 12.03
CA GLN A 423 -1.14 38.40 11.58
C GLN A 423 -0.69 38.35 10.11
N ILE A 424 -1.27 39.20 9.26
CA ILE A 424 -0.85 39.34 7.85
C ILE A 424 0.60 39.81 7.79
N ALA A 425 1.00 40.80 8.58
CA ALA A 425 2.36 41.33 8.60
C ALA A 425 3.39 40.29 9.07
N GLU A 426 3.08 39.51 10.11
CA GLU A 426 3.97 38.51 10.73
C GLU A 426 4.04 37.18 9.97
N ALA A 427 2.99 36.83 9.21
CA ALA A 427 2.93 35.59 8.44
C ALA A 427 4.07 35.45 7.44
N ARG A 428 4.44 34.19 7.18
CA ARG A 428 5.34 33.83 6.09
C ARG A 428 4.69 34.13 4.74
N LYS A 429 5.50 34.43 3.73
CA LYS A 429 5.03 34.92 2.43
C LYS A 429 5.87 34.36 1.29
N VAL A 430 5.24 34.15 0.15
CA VAL A 430 5.89 33.97 -1.15
C VAL A 430 5.66 35.25 -1.94
N SER A 431 6.73 35.88 -2.43
CA SER A 431 6.55 37.07 -3.26
C SER A 431 5.86 36.71 -4.57
N GLY A 432 5.01 37.59 -5.09
CA GLY A 432 4.36 37.34 -6.37
C GLY A 432 5.37 37.15 -7.51
N ARG A 433 6.59 37.71 -7.39
CA ARG A 433 7.69 37.48 -8.32
C ARG A 433 8.19 36.03 -8.22
N ASP A 434 8.56 35.58 -7.02
CA ASP A 434 9.09 34.22 -6.82
C ASP A 434 8.06 33.17 -7.25
N TYR A 435 6.78 33.40 -6.95
CA TYR A 435 5.71 32.51 -7.41
C TYR A 435 5.56 32.51 -8.93
N ARG A 436 5.67 33.66 -9.61
CA ARG A 436 5.62 33.70 -11.08
C ARG A 436 6.80 32.97 -11.72
N ASP A 437 7.99 33.07 -11.12
CA ASP A 437 9.18 32.35 -11.59
C ASP A 437 8.98 30.82 -11.42
N PHE A 438 8.40 30.38 -10.31
CA PHE A 438 8.00 28.98 -10.11
C PHE A 438 6.90 28.54 -11.09
N PHE A 439 5.84 29.33 -11.24
CA PHE A 439 4.73 29.04 -12.15
C PHE A 439 5.20 28.93 -13.61
N ALA A 440 6.21 29.71 -14.01
CA ALA A 440 6.78 29.65 -15.36
C ALA A 440 7.44 28.30 -15.69
N SER A 441 7.82 27.49 -14.69
CA SER A 441 8.38 26.15 -14.92
C SER A 441 7.33 25.09 -15.25
N PHE A 442 6.03 25.39 -15.11
CA PHE A 442 4.97 24.42 -15.35
C PHE A 442 4.70 24.20 -16.84
N GLU A 443 4.26 23.00 -17.18
CA GLU A 443 3.85 22.68 -18.55
C GLU A 443 2.72 23.61 -19.01
N THR A 444 2.73 23.96 -20.29
CA THR A 444 1.77 24.91 -20.87
C THR A 444 0.30 24.54 -20.61
N PRO A 445 -0.14 23.25 -20.67
CA PRO A 445 -1.50 22.88 -20.32
C PRO A 445 -1.88 23.22 -18.88
N VAL A 446 -0.98 22.99 -17.91
CA VAL A 446 -1.20 23.31 -16.50
C VAL A 446 -1.38 24.81 -16.31
N ARG A 447 -0.47 25.62 -16.88
CA ARG A 447 -0.53 27.08 -16.77
C ARG A 447 -1.84 27.63 -17.34
N LYS A 448 -2.24 27.17 -18.52
CA LYS A 448 -3.50 27.57 -19.15
C LYS A 448 -4.72 27.18 -18.33
N GLN A 449 -4.73 25.99 -17.72
CA GLN A 449 -5.83 25.55 -16.87
C GLN A 449 -5.92 26.42 -15.61
N MET A 450 -4.80 26.65 -14.93
CA MET A 450 -4.78 27.52 -13.75
C MET A 450 -5.20 28.95 -14.08
N GLU A 451 -4.75 29.51 -15.20
CA GLU A 451 -5.14 30.86 -15.64
C GLU A 451 -6.63 30.96 -15.98
N LYS A 452 -7.20 29.89 -16.57
CA LYS A 452 -8.63 29.77 -16.83
C LYS A 452 -9.43 29.74 -15.52
N ASP A 453 -8.99 28.97 -14.54
CA ASP A 453 -9.76 28.73 -13.31
C ASP A 453 -9.60 29.86 -12.29
N TRP A 454 -8.39 30.42 -12.16
CA TRP A 454 -7.98 31.32 -11.07
C TRP A 454 -7.33 32.63 -11.51
N GLY A 455 -7.26 32.91 -12.81
CA GLY A 455 -6.67 34.14 -13.34
C GLY A 455 -5.14 34.11 -13.42
N GLN A 456 -4.53 35.25 -13.73
CA GLN A 456 -3.08 35.33 -13.91
C GLN A 456 -2.32 35.17 -12.59
N ALA A 457 -1.20 34.45 -12.60
CA ALA A 457 -0.33 34.31 -11.44
C ALA A 457 0.12 35.70 -10.91
N PRO A 458 0.07 35.96 -9.58
CA PRO A 458 -0.03 35.00 -8.48
C PRO A 458 -1.47 34.68 -8.04
N GLY A 459 -2.49 35.10 -8.78
CA GLY A 459 -3.89 34.99 -8.36
C GLY A 459 -4.26 36.00 -7.26
N THR A 460 -5.46 35.85 -6.70
CA THR A 460 -6.04 36.77 -5.71
C THR A 460 -6.35 36.13 -4.36
N VAL A 461 -6.28 34.80 -4.28
CA VAL A 461 -6.59 34.05 -3.05
C VAL A 461 -5.42 34.24 -2.07
N MET A 462 -5.72 34.74 -0.86
CA MET A 462 -4.72 35.00 0.19
C MET A 462 -3.54 35.88 -0.30
N GLU A 463 -3.82 36.78 -1.23
CA GLU A 463 -2.88 37.76 -1.78
C GLU A 463 -3.00 39.08 -1.03
N TYR A 464 -1.87 39.57 -0.52
CA TYR A 464 -1.74 40.83 0.21
C TYR A 464 -0.42 41.51 -0.16
N ASP A 465 -0.49 42.77 -0.58
CA ASP A 465 0.65 43.62 -0.96
C ASP A 465 1.60 43.00 -2.01
N GLY A 466 1.05 42.27 -2.97
CA GLY A 466 1.79 41.57 -4.03
C GLY A 466 2.38 40.22 -3.61
N ASN A 467 2.04 39.71 -2.42
CA ASN A 467 2.58 38.47 -1.87
C ASN A 467 1.46 37.49 -1.50
N LEU A 468 1.74 36.20 -1.66
CA LEU A 468 0.85 35.13 -1.21
C LEU A 468 1.24 34.74 0.22
N LEU A 469 0.27 34.79 1.13
CA LEU A 469 0.48 34.38 2.52
C LEU A 469 0.76 32.88 2.62
N VAL A 470 1.49 32.51 3.66
CA VAL A 470 1.71 31.13 4.08
C VAL A 470 1.26 31.08 5.55
N PRO A 471 0.01 30.65 5.81
CA PRO A 471 -0.56 30.52 7.15
C PRO A 471 0.24 29.55 8.02
N GLY A 472 0.16 29.69 9.35
CA GLY A 472 0.83 28.81 10.31
C GLY A 472 1.85 29.50 11.21
N THR A 473 2.48 28.70 12.07
CA THR A 473 3.43 29.16 13.09
C THR A 473 4.68 28.29 13.14
N MET A 474 5.79 28.89 13.58
CA MET A 474 7.08 28.24 13.74
C MET A 474 7.30 27.90 15.20
N ASP A 475 7.73 26.67 15.47
CA ASP A 475 8.14 26.19 16.79
C ASP A 475 9.47 25.44 16.66
N GLY A 476 10.58 26.13 16.94
CA GLY A 476 11.91 25.62 16.64
C GLY A 476 12.11 25.35 15.15
N ASN A 477 12.34 24.08 14.80
CA ASN A 477 12.42 23.60 13.41
C ASN A 477 11.12 22.92 12.94
N VAL A 478 10.04 23.03 13.69
CA VAL A 478 8.72 22.53 13.30
C VAL A 478 7.88 23.70 12.77
N PHE A 479 7.22 23.49 11.63
CA PHE A 479 6.25 24.44 11.08
C PHE A 479 4.85 23.83 11.20
N ILE A 480 3.99 24.44 12.01
CA ILE A 480 2.64 23.93 12.27
C ILE A 480 1.65 24.82 11.53
N THR A 481 0.84 24.21 10.67
CA THR A 481 0.02 24.96 9.71
C THR A 481 -1.28 24.22 9.39
N VAL A 482 -2.18 24.93 8.71
CA VAL A 482 -3.40 24.40 8.10
C VAL A 482 -3.22 24.26 6.59
N GLN A 483 -3.77 23.21 6.00
CA GLN A 483 -3.73 22.97 4.56
C GLN A 483 -4.49 24.10 3.84
N PRO A 484 -3.92 24.74 2.80
CA PRO A 484 -4.65 25.73 2.03
C PRO A 484 -5.94 25.16 1.43
N PRO A 485 -7.00 25.97 1.29
CA PRO A 485 -8.20 25.53 0.61
C PRO A 485 -7.87 25.23 -0.86
N ARG A 486 -8.34 24.07 -1.36
CA ARG A 486 -8.23 23.71 -2.78
C ARG A 486 -8.84 24.76 -3.69
N GLY A 487 -9.94 25.38 -3.25
CA GLY A 487 -10.73 26.38 -3.98
C GLY A 487 -12.17 26.48 -3.47
N PHE A 488 -12.66 25.47 -2.73
CA PHE A 488 -13.99 25.44 -2.15
C PHE A 488 -14.25 26.67 -1.26
N GLY A 489 -15.22 27.48 -1.67
CA GLY A 489 -15.58 28.74 -1.02
C GLY A 489 -15.13 30.01 -1.76
N GLU A 490 -14.12 29.93 -2.62
CA GLU A 490 -13.64 31.08 -3.41
C GLU A 490 -14.48 31.29 -4.69
N ASP A 491 -14.88 30.20 -5.36
CA ASP A 491 -15.81 30.23 -6.51
C ASP A 491 -16.70 28.96 -6.51
N PRO A 492 -17.81 28.97 -5.75
CA PRO A 492 -18.67 27.80 -5.59
C PRO A 492 -19.23 27.28 -6.92
N GLU A 493 -19.59 28.17 -7.85
CA GLU A 493 -20.21 27.80 -9.14
C GLU A 493 -19.27 26.93 -9.98
N LYS A 494 -17.99 27.32 -10.11
CA LYS A 494 -16.99 26.50 -10.84
C LYS A 494 -16.85 25.11 -10.26
N ILE A 495 -16.89 25.00 -8.94
CA ILE A 495 -16.62 23.75 -8.24
C ILE A 495 -17.81 22.79 -8.29
N TYR A 496 -19.04 23.30 -8.31
CA TYR A 496 -20.23 22.47 -8.52
C TYR A 496 -20.33 21.92 -9.95
N HIS A 497 -19.71 22.58 -10.93
CA HIS A 497 -19.87 22.24 -12.34
C HIS A 497 -18.65 21.57 -13.01
N ASP A 498 -17.46 21.68 -12.43
CA ASP A 498 -16.24 21.10 -13.00
C ASP A 498 -15.42 20.34 -11.93
N LEU A 499 -15.35 19.02 -12.09
CA LEU A 499 -14.60 18.11 -11.20
C LEU A 499 -13.07 18.21 -11.38
N PHE A 500 -12.61 18.89 -12.44
CA PHE A 500 -11.19 19.02 -12.81
C PHE A 500 -10.61 20.41 -12.53
N VAL A 501 -11.31 21.26 -11.78
CA VAL A 501 -10.82 22.57 -11.35
C VAL A 501 -9.44 22.42 -10.69
N ALA A 502 -8.48 23.20 -11.20
CA ALA A 502 -7.13 23.27 -10.68
C ALA A 502 -7.13 23.72 -9.20
N PRO A 503 -6.11 23.38 -8.40
CA PRO A 503 -5.87 24.08 -7.13
C PRO A 503 -5.61 25.58 -7.39
N THR A 504 -5.91 26.41 -6.40
CA THR A 504 -5.58 27.84 -6.43
C THR A 504 -4.06 28.08 -6.53
N HIS A 505 -3.67 29.27 -7.00
CA HIS A 505 -2.26 29.68 -7.00
C HIS A 505 -1.65 29.67 -5.58
N HIS A 506 -2.40 30.13 -4.57
CA HIS A 506 -2.03 30.07 -3.15
C HIS A 506 -1.69 28.66 -2.67
N TYR A 507 -2.48 27.66 -3.07
CA TYR A 507 -2.22 26.26 -2.71
C TYR A 507 -0.83 25.80 -3.18
N LEU A 508 -0.48 26.07 -4.44
CA LEU A 508 0.84 25.69 -4.97
C LEU A 508 1.96 26.57 -4.42
N ALA A 509 1.70 27.85 -4.13
CA ALA A 509 2.66 28.74 -3.50
C ALA A 509 3.03 28.28 -2.08
N PHE A 510 2.04 27.84 -1.31
CA PHE A 510 2.23 27.29 0.02
C PHE A 510 3.17 26.07 0.00
N TYR A 511 2.89 25.07 -0.84
CA TYR A 511 3.74 23.88 -0.91
C TYR A 511 5.12 24.19 -1.52
N HIS A 512 5.21 25.12 -2.46
CA HIS A 512 6.50 25.64 -2.95
C HIS A 512 7.31 26.28 -1.83
N TRP A 513 6.68 27.07 -0.96
CA TRP A 513 7.34 27.65 0.20
C TRP A 513 7.88 26.57 1.14
N VAL A 514 7.04 25.59 1.50
CA VAL A 514 7.43 24.49 2.40
C VAL A 514 8.61 23.71 1.80
N ARG A 515 8.54 23.35 0.51
CA ARG A 515 9.53 22.50 -0.16
C ARG A 515 10.83 23.21 -0.52
N ASP A 516 10.75 24.38 -1.12
CA ASP A 516 11.88 25.00 -1.82
C ASP A 516 12.43 26.24 -1.11
N VAL A 517 11.58 26.98 -0.38
CA VAL A 517 11.98 28.23 0.32
C VAL A 517 12.39 27.94 1.76
N TRP A 518 11.50 27.37 2.57
CA TRP A 518 11.81 26.94 3.93
C TRP A 518 12.65 25.65 3.96
N GLN A 519 12.49 24.83 2.92
CA GLN A 519 13.21 23.58 2.71
C GLN A 519 12.98 22.56 3.82
N ALA A 520 11.70 22.19 4.01
CA ALA A 520 11.34 21.07 4.85
C ALA A 520 12.11 19.81 4.44
N ASP A 521 12.52 19.02 5.43
CA ASP A 521 13.10 17.69 5.22
C ASP A 521 12.00 16.64 5.08
N ALA A 522 10.86 16.84 5.75
CA ALA A 522 9.66 16.02 5.63
C ALA A 522 8.39 16.84 5.96
N VAL A 523 7.25 16.36 5.50
CA VAL A 523 5.92 16.88 5.84
C VAL A 523 5.09 15.77 6.45
N ALA A 524 4.19 16.12 7.37
CA ALA A 524 3.12 15.25 7.81
C ALA A 524 1.76 15.93 7.63
N HIS A 525 0.88 15.26 6.90
CA HIS A 525 -0.54 15.61 6.85
C HIS A 525 -1.26 14.92 8.00
N ILE A 526 -2.15 15.62 8.69
CA ILE A 526 -2.80 15.10 9.90
C ILE A 526 -4.30 14.95 9.68
N GLY A 527 -4.76 13.71 9.74
CA GLY A 527 -6.17 13.33 9.62
C GLY A 527 -6.51 12.68 8.28
N THR A 528 -7.66 12.01 8.20
CA THR A 528 -8.16 11.48 6.93
C THR A 528 -8.82 12.59 6.10
N HIS A 529 -8.89 12.42 4.78
CA HIS A 529 -9.49 13.36 3.82
C HIS A 529 -8.66 14.62 3.52
N GLY A 530 -7.35 14.45 3.33
CA GLY A 530 -6.54 15.50 2.72
C GLY A 530 -7.09 15.90 1.35
N SER A 531 -6.81 17.13 0.93
CA SER A 531 -7.23 17.59 -0.41
C SER A 531 -6.19 17.34 -1.49
N LEU A 532 -4.95 17.03 -1.10
CA LEU A 532 -3.77 17.05 -1.97
C LEU A 532 -3.77 15.88 -2.95
N GLU A 533 -3.97 14.67 -2.43
CA GLU A 533 -4.00 13.42 -3.17
C GLU A 533 -5.16 13.40 -4.18
N TRP A 534 -6.22 14.16 -3.93
CA TRP A 534 -7.39 14.30 -4.80
C TRP A 534 -7.25 15.41 -5.85
N LEU A 535 -6.19 16.21 -5.83
CA LEU A 535 -5.98 17.26 -6.83
C LEU A 535 -5.93 16.66 -8.25
N PRO A 536 -6.36 17.39 -9.29
CA PRO A 536 -6.49 16.81 -10.64
C PRO A 536 -5.17 16.23 -11.18
N GLY A 537 -5.28 15.14 -11.94
CA GLY A 537 -4.14 14.41 -12.48
C GLY A 537 -4.39 12.90 -12.58
N LYS A 538 -3.35 12.15 -12.98
CA LYS A 538 -3.39 10.71 -13.25
C LYS A 538 -3.70 9.87 -12.00
N ASN A 539 -4.44 8.77 -12.14
CA ASN A 539 -4.79 7.86 -11.03
C ASN A 539 -3.55 7.21 -10.39
N ALA A 540 -2.58 6.79 -11.19
CA ALA A 540 -1.30 6.24 -10.73
C ALA A 540 -0.18 6.54 -11.74
N GLY A 541 1.07 6.52 -11.28
CA GLY A 541 2.23 6.84 -12.11
C GLY A 541 2.20 8.30 -12.56
N LEU A 542 2.23 9.22 -11.60
CA LEU A 542 2.05 10.65 -11.83
C LEU A 542 3.11 11.25 -12.78
N GLY A 543 2.63 12.14 -13.66
CA GLY A 543 3.45 12.93 -14.56
C GLY A 543 3.65 14.38 -14.07
N PRO A 544 4.47 15.18 -14.78
CA PRO A 544 4.76 16.59 -14.42
C PRO A 544 3.53 17.50 -14.44
N SER A 545 2.48 17.14 -15.17
CA SER A 545 1.20 17.86 -15.20
C SER A 545 0.24 17.52 -14.05
N CYS A 546 0.59 16.59 -13.15
CA CYS A 546 -0.29 16.20 -12.04
C CYS A 546 -0.10 17.16 -10.86
N TYR A 547 -1.18 17.79 -10.39
CA TYR A 547 -1.11 18.75 -9.30
C TYR A 547 -0.59 18.19 -7.96
N PRO A 548 -0.87 16.93 -7.56
CA PRO A 548 -0.22 16.34 -6.38
C PRO A 548 1.33 16.32 -6.50
N ASP A 549 1.86 16.01 -7.69
CA ASP A 549 3.31 16.01 -7.98
C ASP A 549 3.88 17.44 -8.01
N LEU A 550 3.14 18.42 -8.51
CA LEU A 550 3.55 19.83 -8.50
C LEU A 550 3.58 20.42 -7.08
N ALA A 551 2.63 20.03 -6.23
CA ALA A 551 2.55 20.44 -4.84
C ALA A 551 3.66 19.79 -4.00
N LEU A 552 3.66 18.46 -3.84
CA LEU A 552 4.63 17.78 -2.95
C LEU A 552 6.02 17.65 -3.55
N GLY A 553 6.11 17.34 -4.85
CA GLY A 553 7.37 17.07 -5.52
C GLY A 553 8.16 15.94 -4.86
N ASP A 554 9.32 16.29 -4.29
CA ASP A 554 10.28 15.34 -3.71
C ASP A 554 10.19 15.20 -2.19
N LEU A 555 9.27 15.92 -1.52
CA LEU A 555 9.11 15.81 -0.07
C LEU A 555 8.67 14.40 0.35
N PRO A 556 9.32 13.83 1.39
CA PRO A 556 8.77 12.72 2.17
C PRO A 556 7.47 13.16 2.86
N ASP A 557 6.39 12.46 2.59
CA ASP A 557 5.06 12.70 3.18
C ASP A 557 4.73 11.57 4.16
N ILE A 558 4.65 11.88 5.45
CA ILE A 558 4.36 10.93 6.54
C ILE A 558 2.91 11.18 6.98
N TYR A 559 2.05 10.19 6.87
CA TYR A 559 0.62 10.45 6.96
C TYR A 559 -0.07 9.49 7.95
N PRO A 560 -0.35 9.91 9.20
CA PRO A 560 -1.24 9.17 10.08
C PRO A 560 -2.62 8.98 9.43
N TYR A 561 -3.07 7.74 9.30
CA TYR A 561 -4.28 7.40 8.56
C TYR A 561 -5.14 6.37 9.31
N LEU A 562 -6.46 6.48 9.24
CA LEU A 562 -7.35 5.54 9.92
C LEU A 562 -7.31 4.17 9.23
N ILE A 563 -7.01 3.10 9.99
CA ILE A 563 -6.83 1.73 9.46
C ILE A 563 -8.05 1.20 8.68
N SER A 564 -9.25 1.66 8.99
CA SER A 564 -10.49 1.22 8.32
C SER A 564 -10.80 1.96 7.02
N ILE A 565 -10.07 3.04 6.67
CA ILE A 565 -10.30 3.84 5.45
C ILE A 565 -9.27 3.46 4.37
N THR A 566 -9.29 2.19 3.97
CA THR A 566 -8.37 1.62 2.97
C THR A 566 -8.42 2.35 1.62
N GLY A 567 -9.61 2.61 1.11
CA GLY A 567 -9.79 3.14 -0.26
C GLY A 567 -9.14 4.51 -0.46
N GLU A 568 -9.28 5.40 0.52
CA GLU A 568 -8.67 6.73 0.47
C GLU A 568 -7.18 6.69 0.83
N GLY A 569 -6.78 5.84 1.79
CA GLY A 569 -5.37 5.63 2.10
C GLY A 569 -4.57 5.19 0.86
N ILE A 570 -5.13 4.34 0.00
CA ILE A 570 -4.51 3.96 -1.28
C ILE A 570 -4.31 5.18 -2.20
N GLN A 571 -5.25 6.13 -2.22
CA GLN A 571 -5.09 7.37 -3.00
C GLN A 571 -3.94 8.23 -2.46
N ALA A 572 -3.86 8.40 -1.14
CA ALA A 572 -2.75 9.10 -0.50
C ALA A 572 -1.39 8.43 -0.80
N LYS A 573 -1.32 7.09 -0.76
CA LYS A 573 -0.11 6.33 -1.15
C LYS A 573 0.27 6.58 -2.60
N ARG A 574 -0.65 6.41 -3.56
CA ARG A 574 -0.34 6.41 -5.00
C ARG A 574 -0.22 7.80 -5.61
N ARG A 575 -0.95 8.79 -5.09
CA ARG A 575 -0.98 10.16 -5.62
C ARG A 575 -0.26 11.17 -4.73
N GLY A 576 -0.20 10.94 -3.43
CA GLY A 576 0.59 11.74 -2.48
C GLY A 576 2.02 11.24 -2.27
N SER A 577 2.34 10.01 -2.72
CA SER A 577 3.57 9.31 -2.30
C SER A 577 3.66 9.18 -0.77
N ALA A 578 2.52 9.08 -0.09
CA ALA A 578 2.46 9.06 1.36
C ALA A 578 3.00 7.75 1.94
N CYS A 579 3.82 7.87 2.99
CA CYS A 579 4.15 6.81 3.93
C CYS A 579 3.07 6.80 5.00
N LEU A 580 2.08 5.92 4.87
CA LEU A 580 0.99 5.86 5.83
C LEU A 580 1.46 5.26 7.15
N ILE A 581 1.02 5.88 8.24
CA ILE A 581 1.13 5.36 9.59
C ILE A 581 -0.29 5.06 10.04
N GLU A 582 -0.72 3.80 9.93
CA GLU A 582 -2.09 3.46 10.27
C GLU A 582 -2.32 3.57 11.79
N HIS A 583 -3.48 4.11 12.17
CA HIS A 583 -3.89 4.22 13.56
C HIS A 583 -5.23 3.55 13.83
N LEU A 584 -5.46 3.20 15.09
CA LEU A 584 -6.68 2.57 15.58
C LEU A 584 -7.92 3.47 15.36
N PRO A 585 -9.11 2.91 15.14
CA PRO A 585 -10.36 3.67 15.22
C PRO A 585 -10.62 4.26 16.61
N ALA A 586 -11.46 5.29 16.66
CA ALA A 586 -11.95 5.81 17.94
C ALA A 586 -12.62 4.72 18.76
N PRO A 587 -12.56 4.82 20.10
CA PRO A 587 -13.22 3.86 20.97
C PRO A 587 -14.72 3.78 20.71
N GLN A 588 -15.25 2.56 20.86
CA GLN A 588 -16.64 2.24 20.62
C GLN A 588 -17.21 1.45 21.79
N THR A 589 -18.51 1.63 22.04
CA THR A 589 -19.29 0.80 22.95
C THR A 589 -20.67 0.51 22.34
N GLN A 590 -21.43 -0.38 22.96
CA GLN A 590 -22.83 -0.61 22.62
C GLN A 590 -23.67 0.63 22.94
N ALA A 591 -24.59 0.99 22.03
CA ALA A 591 -25.45 2.15 22.18
C ALA A 591 -26.31 2.09 23.45
N GLY A 592 -26.73 0.89 23.86
CA GLY A 592 -27.63 0.72 25.00
C GLY A 592 -29.05 1.18 24.67
N VAL A 593 -29.90 1.20 25.69
CA VAL A 593 -31.21 1.87 25.67
C VAL A 593 -31.26 2.84 26.83
N TYR A 594 -31.88 4.00 26.63
CA TYR A 594 -32.01 5.06 27.62
C TYR A 594 -33.41 5.68 27.55
N ASP A 595 -33.80 6.34 28.64
CA ASP A 595 -35.05 7.08 28.78
C ASP A 595 -36.29 6.27 28.34
N GLU A 596 -37.04 6.74 27.35
CA GLU A 596 -38.30 6.14 26.91
C GLU A 596 -38.10 4.74 26.29
N LEU A 597 -36.93 4.43 25.71
CA LEU A 597 -36.63 3.13 25.13
C LEU A 597 -36.45 2.05 26.20
N GLU A 598 -35.81 2.39 27.33
CA GLU A 598 -35.64 1.48 28.46
C GLU A 598 -36.99 1.18 29.13
N GLU A 599 -37.84 2.21 29.30
CA GLU A 599 -39.20 2.03 29.83
C GLU A 599 -40.06 1.18 28.90
N LEU A 600 -39.96 1.39 27.58
CA LEU A 600 -40.66 0.59 26.58
C LEU A 600 -40.22 -0.88 26.65
N GLU A 601 -38.91 -1.16 26.73
CA GLU A 601 -38.39 -2.52 26.84
C GLU A 601 -38.96 -3.26 28.06
N LYS A 602 -38.97 -2.60 29.24
CA LYS A 602 -39.56 -3.16 30.47
C LYS A 602 -41.03 -3.53 30.30
N VAL A 603 -41.84 -2.63 29.71
CA VAL A 603 -43.28 -2.88 29.51
C VAL A 603 -43.51 -4.01 28.50
N MET A 604 -42.65 -4.14 27.48
CA MET A 604 -42.74 -5.23 26.52
C MET A 604 -42.36 -6.59 27.14
N ASP A 605 -41.32 -6.64 27.97
CA ASP A 605 -40.95 -7.85 28.73
C ASP A 605 -42.09 -8.27 29.68
N GLU A 606 -42.72 -7.31 30.37
CA GLU A 606 -43.92 -7.54 31.18
C GLU A 606 -45.07 -8.10 30.34
N TYR A 607 -45.32 -7.53 29.15
CA TYR A 607 -46.34 -8.04 28.23
C TYR A 607 -46.11 -9.50 27.87
N VAL A 608 -44.88 -9.86 27.48
CA VAL A 608 -44.52 -11.24 27.09
C VAL A 608 -44.66 -12.19 28.29
N HIS A 609 -44.28 -11.75 29.48
CA HIS A 609 -44.43 -12.54 30.71
C HIS A 609 -45.91 -12.79 31.04
N PHE A 610 -46.72 -11.72 31.11
CA PHE A 610 -48.13 -11.80 31.49
C PHE A 610 -49.02 -12.45 30.45
N GLN A 611 -48.61 -12.49 29.18
CA GLN A 611 -49.31 -13.24 28.13
C GLN A 611 -49.50 -14.73 28.49
N ARG A 612 -48.62 -15.29 29.33
CA ARG A 612 -48.65 -16.69 29.73
C ARG A 612 -49.16 -16.90 31.15
N THR A 613 -49.01 -15.92 32.04
CA THR A 613 -49.30 -16.07 33.46
C THR A 613 -50.59 -15.38 33.90
N GLN A 614 -50.91 -14.19 33.36
CA GLN A 614 -52.07 -13.37 33.75
C GLN A 614 -52.65 -12.62 32.52
N PRO A 615 -53.35 -13.32 31.61
CA PRO A 615 -53.86 -12.73 30.37
C PRO A 615 -54.84 -11.56 30.58
N GLU A 616 -55.47 -11.48 31.76
CA GLU A 616 -56.37 -10.40 32.17
C GLU A 616 -55.71 -9.01 32.21
N ASN A 617 -54.38 -8.96 32.38
CA ASN A 617 -53.62 -7.71 32.45
C ASN A 617 -53.18 -7.20 31.07
N LEU A 618 -53.31 -8.01 30.01
CA LEU A 618 -52.82 -7.67 28.68
C LEU A 618 -53.38 -6.34 28.14
N PRO A 619 -54.70 -6.04 28.20
CA PRO A 619 -55.21 -4.79 27.62
C PRO A 619 -54.58 -3.51 28.20
N ALA A 620 -54.22 -3.53 29.48
CA ALA A 620 -53.53 -2.41 30.12
C ALA A 620 -52.10 -2.27 29.60
N LEU A 621 -51.38 -3.39 29.48
CA LEU A 621 -50.02 -3.43 28.94
C LEU A 621 -50.00 -3.04 27.45
N GLU A 622 -50.99 -3.44 26.64
CA GLU A 622 -51.09 -3.02 25.24
C GLU A 622 -51.20 -1.50 25.10
N ALA A 623 -52.00 -0.87 25.97
CA ALA A 623 -52.12 0.59 26.00
C ALA A 623 -50.79 1.25 26.39
N MET A 624 -50.11 0.72 27.40
CA MET A 624 -48.80 1.22 27.85
C MET A 624 -47.73 1.05 26.78
N VAL A 625 -47.66 -0.09 26.07
CA VAL A 625 -46.72 -0.31 24.96
C VAL A 625 -46.97 0.71 23.84
N LYS A 626 -48.23 0.94 23.45
CA LYS A 626 -48.56 1.94 22.41
C LYS A 626 -48.17 3.35 22.84
N GLU A 627 -48.46 3.72 24.09
CA GLU A 627 -48.09 5.03 24.64
C GLU A 627 -46.57 5.22 24.67
N LYS A 628 -45.83 4.25 25.18
CA LYS A 628 -44.36 4.29 25.26
C LYS A 628 -43.69 4.27 23.89
N ALA A 629 -44.21 3.48 22.95
CA ALA A 629 -43.75 3.50 21.56
C ALA A 629 -43.97 4.86 20.88
N ALA A 630 -45.08 5.54 21.17
CA ALA A 630 -45.33 6.90 20.66
C ALA A 630 -44.40 7.94 21.33
N GLN A 631 -44.16 7.83 22.64
CA GLN A 631 -43.23 8.69 23.38
C GLN A 631 -41.78 8.55 22.85
N ALA A 632 -41.38 7.32 22.52
CA ALA A 632 -40.08 7.03 21.89
C ALA A 632 -40.02 7.33 20.38
N ASN A 633 -41.07 7.92 19.79
CA ASN A 633 -41.19 8.21 18.36
C ASN A 633 -41.01 7.00 17.41
N LEU A 634 -41.37 5.80 17.87
CA LEU A 634 -41.22 4.55 17.09
C LEU A 634 -42.43 4.21 16.22
N THR A 635 -43.49 5.02 16.24
CA THR A 635 -44.76 4.69 15.57
C THR A 635 -44.62 4.64 14.03
N ASP A 636 -43.75 5.47 13.46
CA ASP A 636 -43.49 5.49 12.01
C ASP A 636 -42.40 4.49 11.61
N GLU A 637 -41.42 4.23 12.49
CA GLU A 637 -40.31 3.28 12.25
C GLU A 637 -40.77 1.82 12.33
N VAL A 638 -41.61 1.51 13.32
CA VAL A 638 -42.22 0.19 13.51
C VAL A 638 -43.73 0.36 13.46
N PRO A 639 -44.37 0.33 12.27
CA PRO A 639 -45.80 0.56 12.15
C PRO A 639 -46.61 -0.65 12.63
N ARG A 640 -47.69 -0.38 13.35
CA ARG A 640 -48.66 -1.38 13.80
C ARG A 640 -49.57 -1.83 12.63
N ASP A 641 -49.46 -3.09 12.24
CA ASP A 641 -50.38 -3.73 11.29
C ASP A 641 -51.63 -4.24 12.02
N GLU A 642 -52.74 -3.50 11.95
CA GLU A 642 -53.98 -3.85 12.63
C GLU A 642 -54.62 -5.18 12.18
N SER A 643 -54.14 -5.79 11.07
CA SER A 643 -54.60 -7.12 10.64
C SER A 643 -53.96 -8.29 11.41
N LYS A 644 -52.88 -8.02 12.16
CA LYS A 644 -52.12 -9.02 12.94
C LYS A 644 -52.42 -8.95 14.44
N PRO A 645 -52.14 -10.00 15.23
CA PRO A 645 -52.19 -9.93 16.69
C PRO A 645 -51.27 -8.83 17.26
N PHE A 646 -51.62 -8.26 18.42
CA PHE A 646 -50.78 -7.23 19.05
C PHE A 646 -49.40 -7.78 19.49
N GLY A 647 -49.33 -9.07 19.83
CA GLY A 647 -48.06 -9.73 20.13
C GLY A 647 -47.02 -9.64 19.00
N ASP A 648 -47.46 -9.64 17.74
CA ASP A 648 -46.55 -9.47 16.59
C ASP A 648 -45.94 -8.06 16.55
N TYR A 649 -46.71 -7.05 16.96
CA TYR A 649 -46.23 -5.68 17.08
C TYR A 649 -45.22 -5.53 18.22
N VAL A 650 -45.48 -6.15 19.37
CA VAL A 650 -44.52 -6.21 20.49
C VAL A 650 -43.24 -6.94 20.08
N ALA A 651 -43.35 -8.02 19.32
CA ALA A 651 -42.18 -8.74 18.80
C ALA A 651 -41.34 -7.90 17.83
N ALA A 652 -41.98 -7.15 16.94
CA ALA A 652 -41.29 -6.24 16.02
C ALA A 652 -40.58 -5.11 16.78
N LEU A 653 -41.22 -4.52 17.79
CA LEU A 653 -40.61 -3.51 18.66
C LEU A 653 -39.42 -4.07 19.46
N HIS A 654 -39.54 -5.28 20.03
CA HIS A 654 -38.43 -5.94 20.71
C HIS A 654 -37.23 -6.15 19.80
N ASN A 655 -37.45 -6.65 18.58
CA ASN A 655 -36.37 -6.84 17.61
C ASN A 655 -35.70 -5.50 17.26
N TYR A 656 -36.50 -4.48 16.96
CA TYR A 656 -35.98 -3.15 16.62
C TYR A 656 -35.18 -2.50 17.77
N ILE A 657 -35.69 -2.56 19.00
CA ILE A 657 -34.97 -2.03 20.18
C ILE A 657 -33.70 -2.85 20.44
N THR A 658 -33.75 -4.17 20.29
CA THR A 658 -32.57 -5.04 20.42
C THR A 658 -31.51 -4.67 19.39
N ASP A 659 -31.90 -4.40 18.14
CA ASP A 659 -30.97 -3.96 17.09
C ASP A 659 -30.33 -2.62 17.42
N LEU A 660 -31.13 -1.62 17.82
CA LEU A 660 -30.64 -0.31 18.26
C LEU A 660 -29.67 -0.44 19.44
N LYS A 661 -30.04 -1.21 20.46
CA LYS A 661 -29.23 -1.44 21.67
C LYS A 661 -27.85 -2.02 21.36
N ASN A 662 -27.81 -2.92 20.37
CA ASN A 662 -26.59 -3.62 19.96
C ASN A 662 -25.75 -2.85 18.91
N MET A 663 -26.21 -1.69 18.42
CA MET A 663 -25.41 -0.82 17.57
C MET A 663 -24.15 -0.34 18.29
N GLN A 664 -23.11 -0.04 17.51
CA GLN A 664 -21.85 0.46 18.03
C GLN A 664 -21.77 1.97 17.82
N VAL A 665 -21.49 2.70 18.89
CA VAL A 665 -21.36 4.17 18.87
C VAL A 665 -19.98 4.56 19.35
N HIS A 666 -19.45 5.66 18.80
CA HIS A 666 -18.18 6.22 19.27
C HIS A 666 -18.37 6.93 20.60
N THR A 667 -17.50 6.65 21.56
CA THR A 667 -17.50 7.28 22.90
C THR A 667 -16.46 8.38 23.05
N GLY A 668 -15.65 8.60 22.02
CA GLY A 668 -14.58 9.59 22.01
C GLY A 668 -13.85 9.63 20.67
N LEU A 669 -12.60 10.04 20.71
CA LEU A 669 -11.70 10.09 19.57
C LEU A 669 -10.42 9.32 19.92
N HIS A 670 -9.79 8.72 18.91
CA HIS A 670 -8.48 8.11 19.08
C HIS A 670 -7.40 9.18 19.30
N ILE A 671 -6.36 8.86 20.05
CA ILE A 671 -5.17 9.70 20.23
C ILE A 671 -3.96 8.88 19.81
N LEU A 672 -3.14 9.40 18.88
CA LEU A 672 -1.99 8.66 18.35
C LEU A 672 -1.06 8.13 19.45
N GLY A 673 -0.77 6.84 19.39
CA GLY A 673 0.08 6.16 20.36
C GLY A 673 -0.59 5.94 21.72
N GLN A 674 -1.91 6.11 21.86
CA GLN A 674 -2.66 5.76 23.06
C GLN A 674 -3.39 4.42 22.88
N PRO A 675 -2.96 3.33 23.51
CA PRO A 675 -3.81 2.14 23.58
C PRO A 675 -5.05 2.44 24.45
N PRO A 676 -6.19 1.78 24.20
CA PRO A 676 -7.33 1.87 25.09
C PRO A 676 -6.98 1.25 26.45
N GLU A 677 -7.53 1.83 27.53
CA GLU A 677 -7.26 1.41 28.91
C GLU A 677 -8.57 1.20 29.69
N GLY A 678 -8.49 0.50 30.83
CA GLY A 678 -9.62 0.36 31.75
C GLY A 678 -10.87 -0.25 31.10
N GLU A 679 -11.99 0.46 31.20
CA GLU A 679 -13.28 0.05 30.63
C GLU A 679 -13.28 0.09 29.10
N GLU A 680 -12.69 1.12 28.51
CA GLU A 680 -12.57 1.29 27.06
C GLU A 680 -11.83 0.11 26.41
N LEU A 681 -10.77 -0.39 27.07
CA LEU A 681 -10.07 -1.60 26.66
C LEU A 681 -11.00 -2.82 26.63
N ARG A 682 -11.81 -3.01 27.68
CA ARG A 682 -12.72 -4.16 27.76
C ARG A 682 -13.81 -4.08 26.70
N GLU A 683 -14.41 -2.91 26.51
CA GLU A 683 -15.42 -2.68 25.46
C GLU A 683 -14.82 -2.88 24.06
N THR A 684 -13.59 -2.42 23.82
CA THR A 684 -12.86 -2.69 22.57
C THR A 684 -12.65 -4.19 22.37
N LEU A 685 -12.23 -4.93 23.40
CA LEU A 685 -12.05 -6.38 23.31
C LEU A 685 -13.39 -7.12 23.07
N LEU A 686 -14.50 -6.67 23.66
CA LEU A 686 -15.83 -7.21 23.34
C LEU A 686 -16.17 -7.00 21.86
N LEU A 687 -15.92 -5.80 21.35
CA LEU A 687 -16.16 -5.47 19.95
C LEU A 687 -15.33 -6.35 19.01
N LEU A 688 -14.03 -6.49 19.28
CA LEU A 688 -13.11 -7.29 18.46
C LEU A 688 -13.41 -8.80 18.52
N THR A 689 -14.09 -9.25 19.57
CA THR A 689 -14.50 -10.66 19.75
C THR A 689 -15.99 -10.90 19.48
N ARG A 690 -16.73 -9.90 18.99
CA ARG A 690 -18.17 -10.00 18.69
C ARG A 690 -18.47 -10.94 17.53
N LEU A 691 -17.56 -11.03 16.56
CA LEU A 691 -17.64 -11.91 15.40
C LEU A 691 -16.61 -13.05 15.51
N ASP A 692 -16.80 -14.09 14.71
CA ASP A 692 -15.83 -15.18 14.60
C ASP A 692 -14.53 -14.65 13.98
N ASN A 693 -13.39 -15.04 14.55
CA ASN A 693 -12.06 -14.65 14.11
C ASN A 693 -11.34 -15.86 13.52
N GLY A 694 -11.57 -16.10 12.23
CA GLY A 694 -11.07 -17.29 11.54
C GLY A 694 -11.68 -18.57 12.12
N SER A 695 -10.87 -19.40 12.76
CA SER A 695 -11.34 -20.62 13.44
C SER A 695 -11.72 -20.40 14.91
N VAL A 696 -11.47 -19.21 15.46
CA VAL A 696 -11.85 -18.88 16.84
C VAL A 696 -13.28 -18.36 16.84
N PRO A 697 -14.22 -18.97 17.58
CA PRO A 697 -15.60 -18.50 17.63
C PRO A 697 -15.68 -17.13 18.30
N SER A 698 -16.76 -16.38 18.06
CA SER A 698 -17.01 -15.15 18.78
C SER A 698 -17.27 -15.41 20.27
N LEU A 699 -16.99 -14.42 21.12
CA LEU A 699 -17.27 -14.51 22.55
C LEU A 699 -18.77 -14.70 22.80
N ASN A 700 -19.60 -13.98 22.05
CA ASN A 700 -21.06 -14.08 22.14
C ASN A 700 -21.55 -15.48 21.74
N GLN A 701 -20.98 -16.08 20.69
CA GLN A 701 -21.32 -17.46 20.28
C GLN A 701 -20.84 -18.50 21.29
N ALA A 702 -19.64 -18.32 21.85
CA ALA A 702 -19.15 -19.18 22.91
C ALA A 702 -20.11 -19.15 24.12
N LEU A 703 -20.53 -17.96 24.55
CA LEU A 703 -21.45 -17.77 25.67
C LEU A 703 -22.87 -18.25 25.37
N ALA A 704 -23.42 -17.99 24.18
CA ALA A 704 -24.73 -18.49 23.79
C ALA A 704 -24.81 -20.03 23.82
N SER A 705 -23.70 -20.70 23.52
CA SER A 705 -23.64 -22.17 23.55
C SER A 705 -23.79 -22.77 24.95
N TYR A 706 -23.50 -22.01 26.02
CA TYR A 706 -23.82 -22.41 27.39
C TYR A 706 -25.33 -22.63 27.59
N TYR A 707 -26.14 -21.81 26.93
CA TYR A 707 -27.60 -21.86 26.96
C TYR A 707 -28.19 -22.79 25.88
N GLY A 708 -27.34 -23.43 25.08
CA GLY A 708 -27.77 -24.32 24.00
C GLY A 708 -28.28 -23.61 22.75
N PHE A 709 -27.88 -22.34 22.54
CA PHE A 709 -28.29 -21.55 21.38
C PHE A 709 -27.11 -21.19 20.47
N ASP A 710 -27.46 -20.90 19.22
CA ASP A 710 -26.68 -20.03 18.34
C ASP A 710 -27.04 -18.57 18.66
N TYR A 711 -26.04 -17.70 18.84
CA TYR A 711 -26.24 -16.30 19.18
C TYR A 711 -27.10 -15.55 18.15
N TYR A 712 -26.93 -15.81 16.86
CA TYR A 712 -27.70 -15.12 15.81
C TYR A 712 -29.19 -15.51 15.86
N GLN A 713 -29.49 -16.75 16.25
CA GLN A 713 -30.88 -17.17 16.47
C GLN A 713 -31.54 -16.43 17.63
N LEU A 714 -30.79 -16.11 18.69
CA LEU A 714 -31.30 -15.29 19.79
C LEU A 714 -31.62 -13.87 19.30
N ALA A 715 -30.72 -13.28 18.51
CA ALA A 715 -30.88 -11.92 17.99
C ALA A 715 -32.10 -11.79 17.07
N GLU A 716 -32.26 -12.71 16.11
CA GLU A 716 -33.39 -12.70 15.17
C GLU A 716 -34.76 -12.95 15.83
N ASN A 717 -34.77 -13.56 17.02
CA ASN A 717 -35.97 -13.97 17.73
C ASN A 717 -36.04 -13.38 19.15
N SER A 718 -35.61 -12.12 19.32
CA SER A 718 -35.42 -11.49 20.64
C SER A 718 -36.66 -11.55 21.56
N SER A 719 -37.86 -11.56 20.99
CA SER A 719 -39.14 -11.64 21.71
C SER A 719 -39.50 -13.02 22.26
N HIS A 720 -38.83 -14.09 21.81
CA HIS A 720 -39.08 -15.44 22.31
C HIS A 720 -38.60 -15.61 23.76
N VAL A 721 -39.20 -16.54 24.49
CA VAL A 721 -38.90 -16.75 25.92
C VAL A 721 -37.99 -17.96 26.12
N TYR A 722 -36.88 -17.75 26.81
CA TYR A 722 -36.02 -18.81 27.33
C TYR A 722 -36.64 -19.44 28.58
N LYS A 723 -37.29 -20.60 28.40
CA LYS A 723 -38.09 -21.28 29.44
C LYS A 723 -37.37 -21.54 30.78
N PRO A 724 -36.08 -21.94 30.82
CA PRO A 724 -35.40 -22.22 32.09
C PRO A 724 -35.28 -20.99 33.01
N LEU A 725 -35.19 -19.78 32.45
CA LEU A 725 -35.07 -18.54 33.22
C LEU A 725 -36.32 -17.64 33.15
N GLN A 726 -37.28 -17.96 32.28
CA GLN A 726 -38.50 -17.16 32.05
C GLN A 726 -38.21 -15.71 31.64
N ILE A 727 -37.14 -15.49 30.88
CA ILE A 727 -36.75 -14.19 30.30
C ILE A 727 -36.84 -14.24 28.77
N THR A 728 -36.95 -13.09 28.13
CA THR A 728 -36.89 -12.95 26.66
C THR A 728 -35.50 -13.29 26.13
N TYR A 729 -35.38 -13.61 24.84
CA TYR A 729 -34.09 -13.82 24.18
C TYR A 729 -33.28 -12.52 24.15
N GLY A 730 -33.95 -11.36 24.03
CA GLY A 730 -33.32 -10.04 24.23
C GLY A 730 -32.66 -9.91 25.60
N ALA A 731 -33.40 -10.18 26.68
CA ALA A 731 -32.83 -10.18 28.04
C ALA A 731 -31.73 -11.26 28.25
N LEU A 732 -31.80 -12.38 27.52
CA LEU A 732 -30.73 -13.38 27.52
C LEU A 732 -29.47 -12.88 26.80
N ILE A 733 -29.60 -12.09 25.73
CA ILE A 733 -28.47 -11.44 25.05
C ILE A 733 -27.76 -10.46 25.98
N ASP A 734 -28.52 -9.68 26.76
CA ASP A 734 -27.94 -8.77 27.76
C ASP A 734 -27.13 -9.53 28.80
N ARG A 735 -27.72 -10.63 29.30
CA ARG A 735 -27.02 -11.51 30.22
C ARG A 735 -25.73 -12.08 29.63
N ILE A 736 -25.73 -12.45 28.35
CA ILE A 736 -24.53 -12.91 27.64
C ILE A 736 -23.49 -11.79 27.55
N ALA A 737 -23.90 -10.56 27.24
CA ALA A 737 -22.99 -9.41 27.19
C ALA A 737 -22.35 -9.15 28.56
N ASP A 738 -23.12 -9.20 29.64
CA ASP A 738 -22.63 -9.03 31.01
C ASP A 738 -21.67 -10.14 31.43
N GLN A 739 -21.94 -11.38 31.05
CA GLN A 739 -20.99 -12.49 31.24
C GLN A 739 -19.69 -12.26 30.46
N GLY A 740 -19.78 -11.72 29.24
CA GLY A 740 -18.62 -11.31 28.44
C GLY A 740 -17.78 -10.24 29.16
N ARG A 741 -18.43 -9.20 29.70
CA ARG A 741 -17.77 -8.16 30.52
C ARG A 741 -17.08 -8.77 31.74
N GLN A 742 -17.78 -9.61 32.49
CA GLN A 742 -17.24 -10.30 33.67
C GLN A 742 -15.99 -11.13 33.32
N ILE A 743 -16.01 -11.87 32.20
CA ILE A 743 -14.86 -12.64 31.73
C ILE A 743 -13.67 -11.71 31.46
N LEU A 744 -13.89 -10.62 30.74
CA LEU A 744 -12.82 -9.66 30.44
C LEU A 744 -12.29 -8.94 31.68
N GLU A 745 -13.13 -8.71 32.69
CA GLU A 745 -12.70 -8.21 34.00
C GLU A 745 -11.79 -9.21 34.71
N THR A 746 -12.15 -10.50 34.72
CA THR A 746 -11.31 -11.57 35.29
C THR A 746 -9.97 -11.67 34.54
N LEU A 747 -9.97 -11.57 33.20
CA LEU A 747 -8.75 -11.53 32.40
C LEU A 747 -7.91 -10.28 32.70
N ALA A 748 -8.52 -9.11 32.76
CA ALA A 748 -7.84 -7.84 33.05
C ALA A 748 -7.21 -7.85 34.45
N ALA A 749 -7.90 -8.39 35.47
CA ALA A 749 -7.37 -8.55 36.83
C ALA A 749 -6.16 -9.49 36.91
N SER A 750 -5.98 -10.35 35.90
CA SER A 750 -4.82 -11.24 35.75
C SER A 750 -3.89 -10.78 34.63
N HIS A 751 -3.96 -9.50 34.23
CA HIS A 751 -3.13 -8.88 33.19
C HIS A 751 -3.13 -9.65 31.86
N PHE A 752 -4.29 -10.19 31.46
CA PHE A 752 -4.48 -10.95 30.23
C PHE A 752 -3.47 -12.10 30.07
N SER A 753 -3.17 -12.80 31.16
CA SER A 753 -2.26 -13.94 31.20
C SER A 753 -2.96 -15.30 31.04
N GLU A 754 -2.18 -16.37 30.86
CA GLU A 754 -2.69 -17.75 30.87
C GLU A 754 -3.32 -18.14 32.21
N GLU A 755 -2.86 -17.56 33.32
CA GLU A 755 -3.48 -17.72 34.63
C GLU A 755 -4.89 -17.13 34.64
N GLY A 756 -5.08 -15.98 34.00
CA GLY A 756 -6.41 -15.37 33.80
C GLY A 756 -7.37 -16.30 33.07
N CYS A 757 -6.92 -16.94 31.99
CA CYS A 757 -7.72 -17.94 31.27
C CYS A 757 -8.13 -19.11 32.18
N SER A 758 -7.21 -19.58 33.03
CA SER A 758 -7.51 -20.65 34.00
C SER A 758 -8.55 -20.21 35.03
N LYS A 759 -8.42 -18.99 35.58
CA LYS A 759 -9.40 -18.42 36.53
C LYS A 759 -10.79 -18.28 35.93
N VAL A 760 -10.91 -17.79 34.69
CA VAL A 760 -12.19 -17.73 33.97
C VAL A 760 -12.83 -19.11 33.89
N LEU A 761 -12.03 -20.13 33.55
CA LEU A 761 -12.53 -21.49 33.45
C LEU A 761 -12.92 -22.09 34.80
N GLU A 762 -12.27 -21.69 35.89
CA GLU A 762 -12.56 -22.10 37.26
C GLU A 762 -13.80 -21.42 37.86
N GLU A 763 -14.35 -20.39 37.22
CA GLU A 763 -15.57 -19.74 37.69
C GLU A 763 -16.73 -20.74 37.83
N ALA A 764 -17.45 -20.64 38.94
CA ALA A 764 -18.43 -21.65 39.32
C ALA A 764 -19.46 -21.88 38.21
N TRP A 765 -20.02 -20.83 37.60
CA TRP A 765 -21.02 -20.96 36.55
C TRP A 765 -20.44 -21.57 35.24
N VAL A 766 -19.17 -21.31 34.93
CA VAL A 766 -18.46 -21.90 33.79
C VAL A 766 -18.25 -23.39 34.00
N GLN A 767 -17.91 -23.81 35.22
CA GLN A 767 -17.75 -25.22 35.58
C GLN A 767 -19.04 -26.04 35.45
N HIS A 768 -20.21 -25.41 35.61
CA HIS A 768 -21.50 -26.07 35.36
C HIS A 768 -21.81 -26.26 33.86
N GLY A 769 -21.08 -25.58 32.97
CA GLY A 769 -21.23 -25.74 31.53
C GLY A 769 -20.64 -27.05 31.00
N GLY A 770 -21.13 -27.49 29.84
CA GLY A 770 -20.63 -28.69 29.16
C GLY A 770 -19.19 -28.53 28.66
N GLU A 771 -18.53 -29.65 28.35
CA GLU A 771 -17.14 -29.68 27.87
C GLU A 771 -16.94 -28.85 26.60
N ALA A 772 -17.82 -29.01 25.60
CA ALA A 772 -17.77 -28.26 24.34
C ALA A 772 -17.87 -26.73 24.54
N PHE A 773 -18.66 -26.27 25.51
CA PHE A 773 -18.75 -24.85 25.86
C PHE A 773 -17.43 -24.35 26.45
N ARG A 774 -16.86 -25.09 27.41
CA ARG A 774 -15.59 -24.72 28.07
C ARG A 774 -14.43 -24.71 27.09
N GLU A 775 -14.42 -25.60 26.10
CA GLU A 775 -13.43 -25.59 25.02
C GLU A 775 -13.53 -24.33 24.14
N LYS A 776 -14.74 -23.97 23.71
CA LYS A 776 -14.97 -22.71 22.96
C LYS A 776 -14.53 -21.49 23.77
N LEU A 777 -14.97 -21.40 25.03
CA LEU A 777 -14.59 -20.28 25.90
C LEU A 777 -13.07 -20.21 26.13
N ARG A 778 -12.41 -21.35 26.34
CA ARG A 778 -10.95 -21.43 26.45
C ARG A 778 -10.26 -20.91 25.19
N ALA A 779 -10.76 -21.29 24.00
CA ALA A 779 -10.20 -20.84 22.74
C ALA A 779 -10.30 -19.30 22.60
N VAL A 780 -11.46 -18.72 22.91
CA VAL A 780 -11.66 -17.26 22.89
C VAL A 780 -10.76 -16.54 23.90
N CYS A 781 -10.73 -16.99 25.17
CA CYS A 781 -9.88 -16.36 26.19
C CYS A 781 -8.39 -16.44 25.81
N THR A 782 -7.95 -17.59 25.29
CA THR A 782 -6.57 -17.76 24.82
C THR A 782 -6.25 -16.83 23.66
N TYR A 783 -7.18 -16.66 22.71
CA TYR A 783 -7.02 -15.75 21.59
C TYR A 783 -6.92 -14.29 22.03
N VAL A 784 -7.79 -13.86 22.96
CA VAL A 784 -7.74 -12.52 23.56
C VAL A 784 -6.39 -12.28 24.22
N CYS A 785 -5.93 -13.19 25.08
CA CYS A 785 -4.69 -13.05 25.84
C CYS A 785 -3.41 -13.13 24.98
N ARG A 786 -3.38 -14.00 23.95
CA ARG A 786 -2.16 -14.24 23.15
C ARG A 786 -2.06 -13.42 21.87
N SER A 787 -3.18 -12.93 21.35
CA SER A 787 -3.22 -12.22 20.06
C SER A 787 -3.83 -10.83 20.17
N VAL A 788 -5.12 -10.73 20.52
CA VAL A 788 -5.86 -9.45 20.42
C VAL A 788 -5.31 -8.41 21.37
N TYR A 789 -5.17 -8.73 22.66
CA TYR A 789 -4.66 -7.78 23.65
C TYR A 789 -3.21 -7.35 23.36
N PRO A 790 -2.24 -8.26 23.12
CA PRO A 790 -0.88 -7.85 22.73
C PRO A 790 -0.83 -6.97 21.49
N ASN A 791 -1.61 -7.29 20.44
CA ASN A 791 -1.66 -6.48 19.22
C ASN A 791 -2.25 -5.09 19.49
N LEU A 792 -3.31 -5.01 20.30
CA LEU A 792 -3.92 -3.74 20.68
C LEU A 792 -2.96 -2.85 21.50
N MET A 793 -2.11 -3.44 22.34
CA MET A 793 -1.09 -2.69 23.09
C MET A 793 0.04 -2.15 22.19
N ARG A 794 0.21 -2.71 20.99
CA ARG A 794 1.09 -2.14 19.95
C ARG A 794 0.54 -0.87 19.30
N THR A 795 -0.61 -0.35 19.74
CA THR A 795 -1.06 1.01 19.37
C THR A 795 0.01 2.07 19.68
N THR A 796 0.89 1.83 20.67
CA THR A 796 2.06 2.66 20.93
C THR A 796 3.07 2.74 19.76
N ASP A 797 3.07 1.74 18.85
CA ASP A 797 3.89 1.71 17.65
C ASP A 797 3.47 2.83 16.67
N GLU A 798 2.25 3.36 16.71
CA GLU A 798 1.80 4.46 15.85
C GLU A 798 2.75 5.67 15.95
N LEU A 799 3.03 6.09 17.19
CA LEU A 799 3.93 7.21 17.46
C LEU A 799 5.38 6.87 17.11
N THR A 800 5.81 5.65 17.43
CA THR A 800 7.16 5.17 17.13
C THR A 800 7.42 5.11 15.62
N ASN A 801 6.47 4.59 14.85
CA ASN A 801 6.55 4.47 13.40
C ASN A 801 6.52 5.85 12.72
N MET A 802 5.73 6.80 13.24
CA MET A 802 5.75 8.18 12.74
C MET A 802 7.13 8.83 12.91
N LEU A 803 7.77 8.65 14.08
CA LEU A 803 9.13 9.15 14.33
C LEU A 803 10.19 8.42 13.50
N ASP A 804 10.06 7.11 13.34
CA ASP A 804 10.94 6.29 12.50
C ASP A 804 10.84 6.71 11.02
N ALA A 805 9.66 7.11 10.56
CA ALA A 805 9.46 7.66 9.22
C ALA A 805 10.17 9.03 9.05
N PHE A 806 10.09 9.92 10.05
CA PHE A 806 10.88 11.16 10.10
C PHE A 806 12.40 10.91 10.23
N GLU A 807 12.80 9.69 10.57
CA GLU A 807 14.18 9.23 10.57
C GLU A 807 14.61 8.52 9.29
N GLY A 808 13.74 8.49 8.26
CA GLY A 808 14.06 7.82 7.00
C GLY A 808 14.36 6.33 7.23
N ARG A 809 13.54 5.67 8.06
CA ARG A 809 13.57 4.22 8.27
C ARG A 809 12.48 3.53 7.44
N TYR A 810 12.63 2.22 7.30
CA TYR A 810 11.59 1.36 6.75
C TYR A 810 10.41 1.26 7.72
N ILE A 811 9.20 1.49 7.22
CA ILE A 811 7.96 1.28 7.97
C ILE A 811 7.33 -0.03 7.51
N GLU A 812 7.04 -0.90 8.47
CA GLU A 812 6.49 -2.22 8.20
C GLU A 812 5.07 -2.11 7.62
N PRO A 813 4.76 -2.79 6.49
CA PRO A 813 3.41 -2.83 5.94
C PRO A 813 2.49 -3.70 6.81
N GLY A 814 1.21 -3.35 6.84
CA GLY A 814 0.16 -4.13 7.49
C GLY A 814 -1.11 -4.20 6.65
N PRO A 815 -2.01 -5.16 6.94
CA PRO A 815 -3.34 -5.19 6.33
C PRO A 815 -4.20 -4.07 6.92
N SER A 816 -4.81 -3.28 6.05
CA SER A 816 -5.85 -2.30 6.42
C SER A 816 -7.23 -2.96 6.49
N GLY A 817 -8.13 -2.40 7.28
CA GLY A 817 -9.52 -2.86 7.40
C GLY A 817 -10.11 -2.51 8.75
N ALA A 818 -11.41 -2.72 8.94
CA ALA A 818 -12.05 -2.58 10.25
C ALA A 818 -11.70 -3.81 11.11
N PRO A 819 -10.95 -3.68 12.22
CA PRO A 819 -10.58 -4.82 13.05
C PRO A 819 -11.78 -5.55 13.66
N SER A 820 -12.91 -4.85 13.80
CA SER A 820 -14.18 -5.38 14.33
C SER A 820 -15.00 -6.21 13.33
N SER A 821 -14.54 -6.39 12.08
CA SER A 821 -15.26 -7.15 11.04
C SER A 821 -14.87 -8.64 10.94
N GLY A 822 -14.16 -9.18 11.92
CA GLY A 822 -13.66 -10.55 11.92
C GLY A 822 -12.28 -10.64 11.26
N GLY A 823 -11.24 -10.70 12.08
CA GLY A 823 -9.83 -10.57 11.69
C GLY A 823 -8.99 -9.70 12.64
N ALA A 824 -9.40 -9.61 13.92
CA ALA A 824 -8.80 -8.76 14.95
C ALA A 824 -7.44 -9.25 15.46
#